data_AF-A0AAW2UVS9-F1
#
_entry.id   AF-A0AAW2UVS9-F1
#
_cell.length_a   1.000
_cell.length_b   1.000
_cell.length_c   1.000
_cell.angle_alpha   90.00
_cell.angle_beta   90.00
_cell.angle_gamma   90.00
#
_symmetry.space_group_name_H-M   'P 1'
#
loop_
_entity.id
_entity.type
_entity.pdbx_description
1 polymer ?
#
loop_
_entity_poly.entity_id
_entity_poly.type
_entity_poly.pdbx_seq_one_letter_code
_entity_poly.pdbx_strand_id
1 'polypeptide(L)'
;MFQFQTPQTLQPTFLPALFHHQRHCVPAAFRPSASLSVSSPTTNKNHSIQSLCKKGQLKQAIHLLSHEQNPTQYTYELLLQSCVREKSLADAFTVHRSLIDNGFDQDPFLATKLITVYSELDSVEHARQVFDETTHRTIYVWNAIFRALSLSSLGEEVLNLYRRMNRIGMRSDRFTYTYVLKACVVSDSGLSSLWAGKEIHAHVLRHGYESHVHIMTTLVDMYAKFGCVENANLVFSSMPVKNLVSWSAIIACFAKNGRPFEALRLFHEMMLESGDMLPNSVTMVSVLQACAAVSALDQGKLIHGYILRKGLDSILPVMSTLVTMYARCGDLELGQNVFNQMDKRDIVSWNSLISSYGIHGLGSKALAVFQEMVQLGISPSPISFVSVLGACSHSGLVDEGKMLFDSMVKEYGIHPTMEHYACMVDLLGRANRLDEAAKIIADMRDEPGPEVWGSLLGSCRIHCNVELAERASRRLFELEPTNAGNYVLLADIYAEAKMWDEVKRVKKLLEARGLQKVSGCSWIEVRRKIYLLKSVDELNPQIEQIHAFVVNLSKEMMKKGYVPQTKDILYDLDSEGKERIVLGHSEKLAVAFGLINCSKGETIRITKNLRLCEDCHSFTKFISKFADREILVRDINRFHHFKDGNARARIIGNL
;
A
#
# COMPACT_ATOMS: atom_id res chain seq x y z
N MET A 1 -7.02 44.03 -18.39
CA MET A 1 -6.13 45.19 -18.40
C MET A 1 -5.24 45.12 -17.16
N PHE A 2 -4.21 44.28 -17.17
CA PHE A 2 -3.05 44.30 -16.26
C PHE A 2 -1.94 43.49 -16.96
N GLN A 3 -0.98 44.20 -17.55
CA GLN A 3 0.22 43.67 -18.17
C GLN A 3 1.26 43.38 -17.09
N PHE A 4 1.83 42.17 -17.09
CA PHE A 4 3.08 41.91 -16.37
C PHE A 4 4.25 41.98 -17.35
N GLN A 5 5.17 42.90 -17.04
CA GLN A 5 6.41 43.15 -17.77
C GLN A 5 7.35 41.94 -17.67
N THR A 6 7.89 41.54 -18.80
CA THR A 6 9.02 40.63 -18.96
C THR A 6 10.32 41.26 -18.45
N PRO A 7 11.16 40.53 -17.71
CA PRO A 7 12.58 40.87 -17.59
C PRO A 7 13.38 40.20 -18.72
N GLN A 8 14.25 41.02 -19.27
CA GLN A 8 15.13 40.82 -20.42
C GLN A 8 15.97 39.54 -20.40
N THR A 9 16.09 38.99 -21.60
CA THR A 9 17.08 38.01 -22.05
C THR A 9 18.51 38.53 -21.87
N LEU A 10 19.33 37.81 -21.12
CA LEU A 10 20.79 37.87 -21.25
C LEU A 10 21.25 36.62 -22.02
N GLN A 11 21.71 36.86 -23.25
CA GLN A 11 22.41 35.87 -24.07
C GLN A 11 23.82 35.59 -23.51
N PRO A 12 24.40 34.41 -23.80
CA PRO A 12 25.64 33.93 -23.20
C PRO A 12 26.86 34.59 -23.83
N THR A 13 27.74 35.13 -23.00
CA THR A 13 29.09 35.54 -23.42
C THR A 13 29.97 34.31 -23.61
N PHE A 14 30.17 33.93 -24.87
CA PHE A 14 31.33 33.17 -25.34
C PHE A 14 32.60 33.99 -25.14
N LEU A 15 33.69 33.35 -24.67
CA LEU A 15 35.10 33.55 -25.07
C LEU A 15 36.05 32.71 -24.16
N PRO A 16 37.30 32.41 -24.57
CA PRO A 16 37.67 31.10 -25.10
C PRO A 16 38.70 30.35 -24.23
N ALA A 17 38.89 29.07 -24.57
CA ALA A 17 39.98 28.24 -24.10
C ALA A 17 41.35 28.90 -24.34
N LEU A 18 42.15 29.02 -23.28
CA LEU A 18 43.59 29.29 -23.36
C LEU A 18 44.32 28.16 -22.65
N PHE A 19 44.86 27.26 -23.46
CA PHE A 19 45.97 26.39 -23.09
C PHE A 19 47.17 27.28 -22.72
N HIS A 20 47.65 27.18 -21.48
CA HIS A 20 49.00 27.59 -21.15
C HIS A 20 49.76 26.45 -20.48
N HIS A 21 50.66 25.87 -21.28
CA HIS A 21 51.86 25.19 -20.80
C HIS A 21 52.64 26.12 -19.87
N GLN A 22 52.89 25.69 -18.63
CA GLN A 22 54.08 26.11 -17.90
C GLN A 22 54.77 24.89 -17.29
N ARG A 23 55.92 24.58 -17.89
CA ARG A 23 57.06 23.91 -17.28
C ARG A 23 57.56 24.77 -16.13
N HIS A 24 57.89 24.16 -14.99
CA HIS A 24 59.00 24.54 -14.11
C HIS A 24 59.26 23.34 -13.18
N CYS A 25 60.37 22.65 -13.35
CA CYS A 25 61.66 22.87 -12.66
C CYS A 25 61.82 21.90 -11.49
N VAL A 26 62.67 20.91 -11.76
CA VAL A 26 63.28 19.99 -10.80
C VAL A 26 64.31 20.75 -9.94
N PRO A 27 64.42 20.43 -8.64
CA PRO A 27 65.73 20.37 -8.03
C PRO A 27 66.01 19.03 -7.32
N ALA A 28 67.16 18.47 -7.69
CA ALA A 28 68.09 17.61 -6.95
C ALA A 28 67.57 16.75 -5.78
N ALA A 29 67.61 15.42 -5.99
CA ALA A 29 67.68 14.44 -4.91
C ALA A 29 69.11 13.87 -4.83
N PHE A 30 69.65 13.93 -3.61
CA PHE A 30 70.88 13.33 -3.14
C PHE A 30 70.96 11.83 -3.45
N ARG A 31 72.16 11.36 -3.82
CA ARG A 31 72.52 9.93 -3.84
C ARG A 31 72.45 9.36 -2.42
N PRO A 32 72.06 8.09 -2.27
CA PRO A 32 72.80 7.18 -1.40
C PRO A 32 73.41 6.02 -2.19
N SER A 33 74.57 5.63 -1.69
CA SER A 33 75.43 4.52 -2.06
C SER A 33 74.71 3.19 -2.24
N ALA A 34 75.09 2.49 -3.31
CA ALA A 34 74.79 1.10 -3.55
C ALA A 34 75.24 0.21 -2.38
N SER A 35 74.32 -0.60 -1.87
CA SER A 35 74.63 -1.90 -1.29
C SER A 35 73.79 -2.93 -2.01
N LEU A 36 74.46 -3.84 -2.71
CA LEU A 36 73.87 -5.00 -3.36
C LEU A 36 73.40 -5.96 -2.28
N SER A 37 72.10 -6.23 -2.22
CA SER A 37 71.56 -7.44 -1.60
C SER A 37 70.53 -8.09 -2.53
N VAL A 38 71.04 -9.09 -3.24
CA VAL A 38 70.38 -10.31 -3.74
C VAL A 38 68.86 -10.23 -3.95
N SER A 39 68.48 -10.12 -5.22
CA SER A 39 67.14 -10.41 -5.74
C SER A 39 66.72 -11.86 -5.45
N SER A 40 65.64 -12.05 -4.68
CA SER A 40 64.83 -13.26 -4.73
C SER A 40 63.63 -13.04 -5.67
N PRO A 41 63.19 -14.04 -6.44
CA PRO A 41 62.03 -13.90 -7.30
C PRO A 41 60.77 -13.93 -6.43
N THR A 42 60.15 -12.78 -6.18
CA THR A 42 58.83 -12.73 -5.55
C THR A 42 57.80 -13.28 -6.54
N THR A 43 57.41 -14.56 -6.38
CA THR A 43 56.23 -15.12 -7.04
C THR A 43 55.00 -14.29 -6.63
N ASN A 44 54.54 -13.41 -7.50
CA ASN A 44 53.31 -12.63 -7.34
C ASN A 44 52.10 -13.59 -7.40
N LYS A 45 51.54 -13.99 -6.25
CA LYS A 45 50.44 -14.95 -6.15
C LYS A 45 49.07 -14.30 -6.40
N ASN A 46 49.02 -12.98 -6.60
CA ASN A 46 47.77 -12.26 -6.91
C ASN A 46 47.03 -12.87 -8.11
N HIS A 47 47.74 -13.16 -9.21
CA HIS A 47 47.11 -13.77 -10.39
C HIS A 47 46.50 -15.15 -10.10
N SER A 48 47.16 -15.94 -9.26
CA SER A 48 46.65 -17.26 -8.83
C SER A 48 45.40 -17.10 -7.95
N ILE A 49 45.42 -16.19 -6.98
CA ILE A 49 44.26 -15.89 -6.12
C ILE A 49 43.07 -15.42 -6.97
N GLN A 50 43.31 -14.49 -7.91
CA GLN A 50 42.29 -13.97 -8.82
C GLN A 50 41.69 -15.08 -9.70
N SER A 51 42.52 -15.97 -10.23
CA SER A 51 42.08 -17.14 -11.01
C SER A 51 41.23 -18.10 -10.17
N LEU A 52 41.64 -18.38 -8.92
CA LEU A 52 40.88 -19.25 -8.01
C LEU A 52 39.53 -18.65 -7.63
N CYS A 53 39.46 -17.34 -7.39
CA CYS A 53 38.20 -16.64 -7.18
C CYS A 53 37.27 -16.80 -8.39
N LYS A 54 37.79 -16.63 -9.62
CA LYS A 54 37.01 -16.82 -10.86
C LYS A 54 36.49 -18.27 -11.00
N LYS A 55 37.23 -19.26 -10.50
CA LYS A 55 36.84 -20.68 -10.50
C LYS A 55 35.94 -21.09 -9.33
N GLY A 56 35.56 -20.17 -8.43
CA GLY A 56 34.73 -20.48 -7.25
C GLY A 56 35.49 -21.18 -6.12
N GLN A 57 36.82 -21.18 -6.15
CA GLN A 57 37.65 -21.89 -5.16
C GLN A 57 38.06 -20.95 -4.01
N LEU A 58 37.08 -20.42 -3.27
CA LEU A 58 37.28 -19.38 -2.26
C LEU A 58 38.27 -19.79 -1.16
N LYS A 59 38.12 -20.98 -0.56
CA LYS A 59 38.97 -21.44 0.54
C LYS A 59 40.44 -21.56 0.15
N GLN A 60 40.71 -22.00 -1.08
CA GLN A 60 42.08 -22.10 -1.61
C GLN A 60 42.65 -20.70 -1.91
N ALA A 61 41.83 -19.78 -2.41
CA ALA A 61 42.21 -18.40 -2.64
C ALA A 61 42.59 -17.69 -1.33
N ILE A 62 41.81 -17.88 -0.25
CA ILE A 62 42.10 -17.33 1.09
C ILE A 62 43.36 -17.98 1.70
N HIS A 63 43.56 -19.27 1.52
CA HIS A 63 44.80 -19.93 1.96
C HIS A 63 46.03 -19.37 1.24
N LEU A 64 45.93 -19.02 -0.05
CA LEU A 64 47.03 -18.37 -0.75
C LEU A 64 47.22 -16.91 -0.37
N LEU A 65 46.14 -16.22 0.01
CA LEU A 65 46.18 -14.84 0.52
C LEU A 65 47.04 -14.73 1.79
N SER A 66 46.95 -15.69 2.72
CA SER A 66 47.76 -15.66 3.95
C SER A 66 49.27 -15.79 3.71
N HIS A 67 49.67 -16.14 2.48
CA HIS A 67 51.07 -16.27 2.06
C HIS A 67 51.46 -15.25 0.97
N GLU A 68 50.64 -14.24 0.69
CA GLU A 68 50.91 -13.17 -0.26
C GLU A 68 51.38 -11.91 0.50
N GLN A 69 52.51 -11.34 0.09
CA GLN A 69 53.14 -10.23 0.80
C GLN A 69 52.60 -8.86 0.35
N ASN A 70 52.09 -8.77 -0.88
CA ASN A 70 51.52 -7.52 -1.40
C ASN A 70 50.22 -7.80 -2.18
N PRO A 71 49.11 -8.11 -1.49
CA PRO A 71 47.82 -8.29 -2.14
C PRO A 71 47.35 -6.98 -2.79
N THR A 72 46.82 -7.06 -4.02
CA THR A 72 46.29 -5.88 -4.72
C THR A 72 44.84 -5.59 -4.37
N GLN A 73 44.40 -4.35 -4.56
CA GLN A 73 43.00 -3.93 -4.43
C GLN A 73 42.04 -4.81 -5.26
N TYR A 74 42.42 -5.17 -6.49
CA TYR A 74 41.64 -6.06 -7.35
C TYR A 74 41.54 -7.49 -6.82
N THR A 75 42.60 -7.98 -6.16
CA THR A 75 42.59 -9.30 -5.50
C THR A 75 41.57 -9.31 -4.35
N TYR A 76 41.55 -8.28 -3.52
CA TYR A 76 40.55 -8.15 -2.46
C TYR A 76 39.12 -8.01 -3.00
N GLU A 77 38.91 -7.22 -4.07
CA GLU A 77 37.59 -7.12 -4.70
C GLU A 77 37.04 -8.49 -5.13
N LEU A 78 37.85 -9.31 -5.79
CA LEU A 78 37.42 -10.64 -6.25
C LEU A 78 37.18 -11.62 -5.09
N LEU A 79 37.98 -11.53 -4.02
CA LEU A 79 37.77 -12.33 -2.82
C LEU A 79 36.44 -11.98 -2.15
N LEU A 80 36.16 -10.68 -1.97
CA LEU A 80 34.91 -10.19 -1.39
C LEU A 80 33.69 -10.61 -2.23
N GLN A 81 33.75 -10.46 -3.55
CA GLN A 81 32.70 -10.97 -4.45
C GLN A 81 32.51 -12.49 -4.34
N SER A 82 33.58 -13.23 -4.08
CA SER A 82 33.51 -14.67 -3.87
C SER A 82 32.85 -15.03 -2.54
N CYS A 83 33.09 -14.26 -1.46
CA CYS A 83 32.41 -14.46 -0.18
C CYS A 83 30.89 -14.31 -0.28
N VAL A 84 30.40 -13.33 -1.07
CA VAL A 84 28.96 -13.18 -1.36
C VAL A 84 28.42 -14.39 -2.11
N ARG A 85 29.11 -14.85 -3.17
CA ARG A 85 28.67 -16.00 -3.97
C ARG A 85 28.56 -17.28 -3.14
N GLU A 86 29.50 -17.50 -2.24
CA GLU A 86 29.53 -18.65 -1.33
C GLU A 86 28.69 -18.44 -0.05
N LYS A 87 28.09 -17.24 0.12
CA LYS A 87 27.34 -16.82 1.31
C LYS A 87 28.09 -17.06 2.63
N SER A 88 29.41 -16.84 2.62
CA SER A 88 30.30 -17.15 3.76
C SER A 88 30.73 -15.89 4.50
N LEU A 89 30.07 -15.61 5.62
CA LEU A 89 30.41 -14.50 6.51
C LEU A 89 31.77 -14.69 7.20
N ALA A 90 32.12 -15.94 7.56
CA ALA A 90 33.41 -16.27 8.17
C ALA A 90 34.60 -15.99 7.24
N ASP A 91 34.45 -16.30 5.96
CA ASP A 91 35.47 -16.01 4.95
C ASP A 91 35.57 -14.49 4.70
N ALA A 92 34.44 -13.77 4.71
CA ALA A 92 34.44 -12.31 4.64
C ALA A 92 35.22 -11.67 5.81
N PHE A 93 35.08 -12.16 7.05
CA PHE A 93 35.89 -11.69 8.18
C PHE A 93 37.38 -11.93 8.01
N THR A 94 37.75 -13.07 7.43
CA THR A 94 39.16 -13.44 7.22
C THR A 94 39.79 -12.53 6.16
N VAL A 95 39.07 -12.27 5.07
CA VAL A 95 39.49 -11.33 4.02
C VAL A 95 39.57 -9.90 4.57
N HIS A 96 38.58 -9.47 5.36
CA HIS A 96 38.56 -8.14 5.98
C HIS A 96 39.73 -7.95 6.95
N ARG A 97 40.06 -8.93 7.79
CA ARG A 97 41.23 -8.87 8.69
C ARG A 97 42.54 -8.75 7.90
N SER A 98 42.72 -9.57 6.86
CA SER A 98 43.91 -9.49 6.00
C SER A 98 44.03 -8.13 5.33
N LEU A 99 42.91 -7.53 4.91
CA LEU A 99 42.87 -6.20 4.31
C LEU A 99 43.37 -5.13 5.28
N ILE A 100 42.96 -5.19 6.56
CA ILE A 100 43.46 -4.31 7.62
C ILE A 100 44.96 -4.52 7.84
N ASP A 101 45.41 -5.77 7.95
CA ASP A 101 46.82 -6.12 8.18
C ASP A 101 47.75 -5.61 7.05
N ASN A 102 47.21 -5.47 5.84
CA ASN A 102 47.94 -4.96 4.67
C ASN A 102 47.75 -3.45 4.43
N GLY A 103 47.16 -2.71 5.39
CA GLY A 103 47.06 -1.25 5.36
C GLY A 103 46.01 -0.68 4.40
N PHE A 104 45.01 -1.49 4.02
CA PHE A 104 43.90 -1.07 3.15
C PHE A 104 42.66 -0.60 3.94
N ASP A 105 42.73 -0.51 5.26
CA ASP A 105 41.62 -0.12 6.14
C ASP A 105 41.05 1.29 5.85
N GLN A 106 41.88 2.17 5.28
CA GLN A 106 41.47 3.52 4.86
C GLN A 106 41.15 3.66 3.36
N ASP A 107 41.19 2.56 2.57
CA ASP A 107 40.86 2.58 1.14
C ASP A 107 39.34 2.74 0.91
N PRO A 108 38.86 3.87 0.36
CA PRO A 108 37.42 4.10 0.23
C PRO A 108 36.72 3.17 -0.77
N PHE A 109 37.45 2.66 -1.78
CA PHE A 109 36.88 1.71 -2.74
C PHE A 109 36.66 0.37 -2.08
N LEU A 110 37.66 -0.14 -1.35
CA LEU A 110 37.53 -1.41 -0.63
C LEU A 110 36.53 -1.32 0.52
N ALA A 111 36.48 -0.18 1.24
CA ALA A 111 35.43 0.08 2.23
C ALA A 111 34.02 0.00 1.61
N THR A 112 33.81 0.61 0.43
CA THR A 112 32.54 0.52 -0.31
C THR A 112 32.16 -0.93 -0.63
N LYS A 113 33.14 -1.76 -1.03
CA LYS A 113 32.93 -3.19 -1.32
C LYS A 113 32.62 -3.98 -0.06
N LEU A 114 33.36 -3.77 1.03
CA LEU A 114 33.13 -4.42 2.33
C LEU A 114 31.74 -4.12 2.88
N ILE A 115 31.31 -2.86 2.88
CA ILE A 115 29.94 -2.46 3.30
C ILE A 115 28.89 -3.21 2.48
N THR A 116 29.08 -3.31 1.16
CA THR A 116 28.16 -4.02 0.27
C THR A 116 28.12 -5.51 0.57
N VAL A 117 29.28 -6.15 0.75
CA VAL A 117 29.38 -7.58 1.09
C VAL A 117 28.70 -7.88 2.42
N TYR A 118 28.99 -7.09 3.46
CA TYR A 118 28.35 -7.27 4.76
C TYR A 118 26.84 -7.06 4.70
N SER A 119 26.37 -6.10 3.91
CA SER A 119 24.93 -5.92 3.66
C SER A 119 24.28 -7.11 2.95
N GLU A 120 24.96 -7.72 1.97
CA GLU A 120 24.44 -8.88 1.22
C GLU A 120 24.51 -10.20 2.02
N LEU A 121 25.31 -10.21 3.09
CA LEU A 121 25.42 -11.31 4.05
C LEU A 121 24.62 -11.05 5.33
N ASP A 122 23.63 -10.14 5.28
CA ASP A 122 22.73 -9.78 6.37
C ASP A 122 23.44 -9.32 7.67
N SER A 123 24.66 -8.76 7.55
CA SER A 123 25.48 -8.31 8.67
C SER A 123 25.68 -6.80 8.67
N VAL A 124 24.60 -6.08 8.93
CA VAL A 124 24.55 -4.60 8.87
C VAL A 124 25.45 -3.94 9.91
N GLU A 125 25.60 -4.55 11.09
CA GLU A 125 26.46 -4.05 12.16
C GLU A 125 27.92 -3.92 11.70
N HIS A 126 28.44 -4.93 10.98
CA HIS A 126 29.80 -4.90 10.45
C HIS A 126 29.92 -3.94 9.25
N ALA A 127 28.88 -3.84 8.42
CA ALA A 127 28.83 -2.81 7.39
C ALA A 127 28.92 -1.40 8.02
N ARG A 128 28.25 -1.19 9.15
CA ARG A 128 28.29 0.06 9.91
C ARG A 128 29.65 0.29 10.56
N GLN A 129 30.28 -0.75 11.09
CA GLN A 129 31.63 -0.68 11.66
C GLN A 129 32.65 -0.22 10.61
N VAL A 130 32.67 -0.84 9.43
CA VAL A 130 33.57 -0.45 8.31
C VAL A 130 33.37 1.03 7.96
N PHE A 131 32.10 1.46 7.89
CA PHE A 131 31.78 2.85 7.62
C PHE A 131 32.33 3.80 8.70
N ASP A 132 32.23 3.44 9.97
CA ASP A 132 32.67 4.27 11.09
C ASP A 132 34.21 4.30 11.25
N GLU A 133 34.91 3.22 10.91
CA GLU A 133 36.39 3.12 10.93
C GLU A 133 37.05 3.82 9.73
N THR A 134 36.37 3.92 8.59
CA THR A 134 36.89 4.63 7.41
C THR A 134 36.91 6.14 7.68
N THR A 135 38.09 6.76 7.71
CA THR A 135 38.24 8.21 7.96
C THR A 135 37.90 9.04 6.73
N HIS A 136 38.42 8.65 5.55
CA HIS A 136 38.17 9.35 4.28
C HIS A 136 36.98 8.74 3.53
N ARG A 137 35.78 9.24 3.81
CA ARG A 137 34.53 8.73 3.21
C ARG A 137 34.19 9.50 1.94
N THR A 138 34.33 8.84 0.79
CA THR A 138 33.82 9.37 -0.49
C THR A 138 32.30 9.24 -0.56
N ILE A 139 31.66 9.91 -1.53
CA ILE A 139 30.22 9.77 -1.81
C ILE A 139 29.80 8.30 -2.00
N TYR A 140 30.69 7.45 -2.51
CA TYR A 140 30.44 6.02 -2.70
C TYR A 140 30.33 5.25 -1.38
N VAL A 141 31.19 5.57 -0.40
CA VAL A 141 31.14 4.99 0.94
C VAL A 141 29.84 5.38 1.66
N TRP A 142 29.43 6.65 1.55
CA TRP A 142 28.14 7.13 2.06
C TRP A 142 26.95 6.43 1.38
N ASN A 143 26.95 6.34 0.06
CA ASN A 143 25.87 5.68 -0.68
C ASN A 143 25.80 4.17 -0.40
N ALA A 144 26.92 3.50 -0.15
CA ALA A 144 26.96 2.10 0.25
C ALA A 144 26.31 1.88 1.62
N ILE A 145 26.63 2.70 2.63
CA ILE A 145 26.01 2.55 3.94
C ILE A 145 24.52 2.92 3.91
N PHE A 146 24.13 3.96 3.15
CA PHE A 146 22.71 4.29 2.99
C PHE A 146 21.92 3.16 2.34
N ARG A 147 22.49 2.52 1.32
CA ARG A 147 21.89 1.33 0.71
C ARG A 147 21.74 0.21 1.72
N ALA A 148 22.80 -0.12 2.45
CA ALA A 148 22.81 -1.21 3.43
C ALA A 148 21.72 -1.01 4.49
N LEU A 149 21.72 0.16 5.13
CA LEU A 149 20.72 0.50 6.15
C LEU A 149 19.29 0.57 5.60
N SER A 150 19.10 1.07 4.36
CA SER A 150 17.77 1.10 3.72
C SER A 150 17.23 -0.28 3.41
N LEU A 151 18.10 -1.24 3.05
CA LEU A 151 17.70 -2.63 2.78
C LEU A 151 17.33 -3.38 4.07
N SER A 152 17.92 -2.99 5.19
CA SER A 152 17.69 -3.59 6.50
C SER A 152 16.67 -2.84 7.35
N SER A 153 15.87 -1.97 6.71
CA SER A 153 14.79 -1.22 7.33
C SER A 153 15.19 -0.25 8.45
N LEU A 154 16.45 0.19 8.50
CA LEU A 154 16.95 1.15 9.49
C LEU A 154 16.82 2.60 8.97
N GLY A 155 15.59 3.02 8.68
CA GLY A 155 15.30 4.31 8.04
C GLY A 155 15.76 5.54 8.84
N GLU A 156 15.55 5.54 10.16
CA GLU A 156 15.95 6.67 11.01
C GLU A 156 17.47 6.88 11.04
N GLU A 157 18.23 5.79 11.01
CA GLU A 157 19.69 5.83 11.00
C GLU A 157 20.22 6.45 9.69
N VAL A 158 19.61 6.10 8.55
CA VAL A 158 19.90 6.73 7.26
C VAL A 158 19.68 8.23 7.32
N LEU A 159 18.55 8.69 7.89
CA LEU A 159 18.24 10.11 7.99
C LEU A 159 19.23 10.84 8.91
N ASN A 160 19.65 10.22 10.02
CA ASN A 160 20.66 10.77 10.91
C ASN A 160 22.05 10.87 10.24
N LEU A 161 22.47 9.82 9.53
CA LEU A 161 23.70 9.84 8.74
C LEU A 161 23.64 10.87 7.61
N TYR A 162 22.50 11.04 6.94
CA TYR A 162 22.33 12.07 5.92
C TYR A 162 22.46 13.49 6.48
N ARG A 163 21.90 13.76 7.66
CA ARG A 163 22.14 15.04 8.37
C ARG A 163 23.63 15.25 8.66
N ARG A 164 24.34 14.20 9.10
CA ARG A 164 25.80 14.25 9.35
C ARG A 164 26.58 14.53 8.05
N MET A 165 26.25 13.83 6.97
CA MET A 165 26.85 14.03 5.64
C MET A 165 26.70 15.49 5.16
N ASN A 166 25.53 16.08 5.36
CA ASN A 166 25.29 17.49 4.99
C ASN A 166 26.06 18.47 5.88
N ARG A 167 26.20 18.20 7.19
CA ARG A 167 26.98 19.06 8.11
C ARG A 167 28.46 19.12 7.75
N ILE A 168 29.03 18.05 7.22
CA ILE A 168 30.43 18.02 6.75
C ILE A 168 30.59 18.60 5.32
N GLY A 169 29.51 19.10 4.71
CA GLY A 169 29.56 19.73 3.38
C GLY A 169 29.68 18.75 2.21
N MET A 170 29.45 17.46 2.42
CA MET A 170 29.49 16.46 1.34
C MET A 170 28.27 16.62 0.42
N ARG A 171 28.50 16.87 -0.87
CA ARG A 171 27.41 17.03 -1.85
C ARG A 171 26.70 15.71 -2.11
N SER A 172 25.37 15.73 -2.08
CA SER A 172 24.52 14.59 -2.42
C SER A 172 24.48 14.36 -3.94
N ASP A 173 24.35 13.10 -4.33
CA ASP A 173 24.14 12.71 -5.72
C ASP A 173 22.76 12.04 -5.94
N ARG A 174 22.51 11.60 -7.19
CA ARG A 174 21.27 10.90 -7.56
C ARG A 174 21.00 9.64 -6.74
N PHE A 175 22.05 8.94 -6.30
CA PHE A 175 21.92 7.72 -5.51
C PHE A 175 21.64 8.06 -4.04
N THR A 176 22.29 9.09 -3.50
CA THR A 176 22.01 9.60 -2.16
C THR A 176 20.53 9.88 -2.00
N TYR A 177 19.94 10.70 -2.89
CA TYR A 177 18.52 11.05 -2.83
C TYR A 177 17.60 9.83 -2.92
N THR A 178 17.95 8.87 -3.77
CA THR A 178 17.16 7.64 -3.92
C THR A 178 17.08 6.87 -2.59
N TYR A 179 18.20 6.72 -1.88
CA TYR A 179 18.24 5.98 -0.62
C TYR A 179 17.60 6.77 0.53
N VAL A 180 17.88 8.06 0.68
CA VAL A 180 17.33 8.84 1.81
C VAL A 180 15.82 9.06 1.68
N LEU A 181 15.29 9.18 0.45
CA LEU A 181 13.84 9.24 0.23
C LEU A 181 13.16 7.90 0.54
N LYS A 182 13.80 6.78 0.18
CA LYS A 182 13.31 5.45 0.56
C LYS A 182 13.34 5.26 2.07
N ALA A 183 14.37 5.76 2.75
CA ALA A 183 14.49 5.68 4.20
C ALA A 183 13.38 6.44 4.95
N CYS A 184 12.88 7.55 4.40
CA CYS A 184 11.71 8.24 4.96
C CYS A 184 10.48 7.33 5.07
N VAL A 185 10.31 6.40 4.14
CA VAL A 185 9.15 5.51 4.12
C VAL A 185 9.26 4.40 5.17
N VAL A 186 10.47 3.92 5.43
CA VAL A 186 10.70 2.70 6.21
C VAL A 186 10.85 2.98 7.73
N SER A 187 11.00 4.23 8.12
CA SER A 187 11.07 4.64 9.53
C SER A 187 9.70 4.59 10.23
N ASP A 188 9.69 4.17 11.50
CA ASP A 188 8.48 4.04 12.33
C ASP A 188 7.81 5.39 12.68
N SER A 189 8.57 6.49 12.62
CA SER A 189 8.09 7.84 13.00
C SER A 189 7.41 8.59 11.84
N GLY A 190 6.24 8.12 11.40
CA GLY A 190 5.54 8.59 10.20
C GLY A 190 5.46 10.11 9.99
N LEU A 191 5.09 10.90 11.00
CA LEU A 191 4.98 12.36 10.84
C LEU A 191 6.37 13.03 10.71
N SER A 192 7.32 12.63 11.55
CA SER A 192 8.71 13.15 11.53
C SER A 192 9.37 12.86 10.18
N SER A 193 9.15 11.67 9.65
CA SER A 193 9.75 11.22 8.40
C SER A 193 9.12 11.85 7.16
N LEU A 194 7.83 12.22 7.21
CA LEU A 194 7.22 13.07 6.19
C LEU A 194 7.88 14.46 6.15
N TRP A 195 8.19 15.06 7.30
CA TRP A 195 8.92 16.34 7.35
C TRP A 195 10.33 16.20 6.77
N ALA A 196 11.06 15.15 7.13
CA ALA A 196 12.36 14.85 6.54
C ALA A 196 12.26 14.66 5.01
N GLY A 197 11.22 13.97 4.53
CA GLY A 197 10.94 13.81 3.10
C GLY A 197 10.72 15.15 2.38
N LYS A 198 10.00 16.09 3.01
CA LYS A 198 9.82 17.46 2.47
C LYS A 198 11.12 18.26 2.45
N GLU A 199 11.95 18.15 3.49
CA GLU A 199 13.29 18.77 3.51
C GLU A 199 14.18 18.23 2.40
N ILE A 200 14.21 16.90 2.22
CA ILE A 200 14.97 16.24 1.16
C ILE A 200 14.44 16.66 -0.22
N HIS A 201 13.12 16.76 -0.41
CA HIS A 201 12.54 17.29 -1.65
C HIS A 201 13.04 18.71 -1.95
N ALA A 202 13.07 19.61 -0.96
CA ALA A 202 13.63 20.94 -1.14
C ALA A 202 15.13 20.89 -1.53
N HIS A 203 15.90 19.94 -0.99
CA HIS A 203 17.29 19.72 -1.39
C HIS A 203 17.41 19.24 -2.84
N VAL A 204 16.54 18.31 -3.28
CA VAL A 204 16.50 17.84 -4.68
C VAL A 204 16.33 19.02 -5.64
N LEU A 205 15.36 19.90 -5.36
CA LEU A 205 15.11 21.10 -6.18
C LEU A 205 16.27 22.09 -6.13
N ARG A 206 16.82 22.37 -4.94
CA ARG A 206 17.93 23.33 -4.77
C ARG A 206 19.21 22.89 -5.50
N HIS A 207 19.45 21.58 -5.59
CA HIS A 207 20.63 21.04 -6.26
C HIS A 207 20.39 20.71 -7.75
N GLY A 208 19.23 21.05 -8.32
CA GLY A 208 18.96 20.91 -9.76
C GLY A 208 18.61 19.49 -10.21
N TYR A 209 18.05 18.65 -9.33
CA TYR A 209 17.74 17.25 -9.65
C TYR A 209 16.31 17.00 -10.15
N GLU A 210 15.51 18.05 -10.38
CA GLU A 210 14.12 17.98 -10.83
C GLU A 210 13.93 17.42 -12.24
N SER A 211 14.98 17.45 -13.07
CA SER A 211 14.97 16.86 -14.41
C SER A 211 15.23 15.34 -14.41
N HIS A 212 15.71 14.79 -13.28
CA HIS A 212 16.01 13.37 -13.16
C HIS A 212 14.76 12.56 -12.81
N VAL A 213 14.14 11.96 -13.84
CA VAL A 213 12.91 11.15 -13.76
C VAL A 213 12.93 10.11 -12.64
N HIS A 214 14.06 9.44 -12.40
CA HIS A 214 14.17 8.44 -11.33
C HIS A 214 13.99 9.04 -9.92
N ILE A 215 14.55 10.23 -9.67
CA ILE A 215 14.47 10.90 -8.36
C ILE A 215 13.05 11.42 -8.14
N MET A 216 12.49 12.06 -9.17
CA MET A 216 11.12 12.57 -9.11
C MET A 216 10.09 11.44 -8.94
N THR A 217 10.27 10.29 -9.59
CA THR A 217 9.45 9.10 -9.34
C THR A 217 9.60 8.57 -7.91
N THR A 218 10.80 8.64 -7.33
CA THR A 218 11.02 8.26 -5.92
C THR A 218 10.32 9.22 -4.95
N LEU A 219 10.27 10.52 -5.28
CA LEU A 219 9.48 11.51 -4.54
C LEU A 219 7.97 11.23 -4.63
N VAL A 220 7.47 10.84 -5.81
CA VAL A 220 6.07 10.40 -5.99
C VAL A 220 5.76 9.20 -5.08
N ASP A 221 6.61 8.16 -5.08
CA ASP A 221 6.44 6.99 -4.20
C ASP A 221 6.48 7.37 -2.71
N MET A 222 7.41 8.24 -2.31
CA MET A 222 7.52 8.73 -0.93
C MET A 222 6.23 9.43 -0.48
N TYR A 223 5.75 10.42 -1.24
CA TYR A 223 4.49 11.10 -0.90
C TYR A 223 3.28 10.17 -0.95
N ALA A 224 3.24 9.22 -1.89
CA ALA A 224 2.18 8.24 -2.01
C ALA A 224 2.05 7.36 -0.76
N LYS A 225 3.18 6.95 -0.16
CA LYS A 225 3.22 6.14 1.06
C LYS A 225 2.79 6.90 2.32
N PHE A 226 2.91 8.22 2.31
CA PHE A 226 2.37 9.09 3.37
C PHE A 226 0.94 9.57 3.10
N GLY A 227 0.27 9.06 2.06
CA GLY A 227 -1.08 9.49 1.68
C GLY A 227 -1.18 10.94 1.19
N CYS A 228 -0.06 11.61 0.93
CA CYS A 228 0.01 12.98 0.44
C CYS A 228 -0.18 13.03 -1.09
N VAL A 229 -1.32 12.55 -1.57
CA VAL A 229 -1.61 12.34 -2.99
C VAL A 229 -1.47 13.62 -3.81
N GLU A 230 -1.89 14.77 -3.27
CA GLU A 230 -1.80 16.07 -3.94
C GLU A 230 -0.34 16.48 -4.18
N ASN A 231 0.54 16.26 -3.20
CA ASN A 231 1.98 16.53 -3.35
C ASN A 231 2.61 15.58 -4.38
N ALA A 232 2.24 14.29 -4.35
CA ALA A 232 2.69 13.33 -5.35
C ALA A 232 2.27 13.75 -6.77
N ASN A 233 1.03 14.23 -6.94
CA ASN A 233 0.52 14.72 -8.21
C ASN A 233 1.23 16.00 -8.67
N LEU A 234 1.56 16.92 -7.76
CA LEU A 234 2.34 18.13 -8.07
C LEU A 234 3.74 17.78 -8.57
N VAL A 235 4.43 16.87 -7.88
CA VAL A 235 5.76 16.36 -8.28
C VAL A 235 5.67 15.71 -9.66
N PHE A 236 4.69 14.83 -9.89
CA PHE A 236 4.51 14.17 -11.18
C PHE A 236 4.23 15.18 -12.31
N SER A 237 3.33 16.13 -12.06
CA SER A 237 2.93 17.13 -13.05
C SER A 237 4.11 18.01 -13.47
N SER A 238 5.02 18.35 -12.54
CA SER A 238 6.20 19.18 -12.81
C SER A 238 7.33 18.44 -13.53
N MET A 239 7.26 17.12 -13.68
CA MET A 239 8.30 16.35 -14.39
C MET A 239 8.35 16.73 -15.88
N PRO A 240 9.51 17.18 -16.41
CA PRO A 240 9.64 17.57 -17.82
C PRO A 240 9.55 16.37 -18.76
N VAL A 241 10.01 15.20 -18.30
CA VAL A 241 9.90 13.93 -19.01
C VAL A 241 9.28 12.91 -18.07
N LYS A 242 8.26 12.21 -18.56
CA LYS A 242 7.58 11.11 -17.85
C LYS A 242 7.90 9.82 -18.59
N ASN A 243 8.10 8.74 -17.85
CA ASN A 243 8.30 7.41 -18.40
C ASN A 243 7.29 6.43 -17.82
N LEU A 244 7.33 5.18 -18.29
CA LEU A 244 6.45 4.10 -17.82
C LEU A 244 6.46 3.93 -16.30
N VAL A 245 7.62 4.12 -15.65
CA VAL A 245 7.76 3.96 -14.20
C VAL A 245 7.10 5.12 -13.46
N SER A 246 7.29 6.37 -13.88
CA SER A 246 6.63 7.53 -13.26
C SER A 246 5.10 7.47 -13.43
N TRP A 247 4.62 7.07 -14.61
CA TRP A 247 3.20 6.85 -14.87
C TRP A 247 2.61 5.75 -13.99
N SER A 248 3.29 4.60 -13.90
CA SER A 248 2.86 3.50 -13.03
C SER A 248 2.85 3.91 -11.55
N ALA A 249 3.83 4.71 -11.10
CA ALA A 249 3.91 5.19 -9.73
C ALA A 249 2.76 6.12 -9.37
N ILE A 250 2.40 7.09 -10.24
CA ILE A 250 1.30 8.00 -9.94
C ILE A 250 -0.06 7.29 -10.02
N ILE A 251 -0.26 6.37 -10.97
CA ILE A 251 -1.49 5.55 -11.03
C ILE A 251 -1.63 4.70 -9.76
N ALA A 252 -0.54 4.05 -9.32
CA ALA A 252 -0.52 3.30 -8.07
C ALA A 252 -0.79 4.19 -6.84
N CYS A 253 -0.24 5.41 -6.82
CA CYS A 253 -0.48 6.39 -5.76
C CYS A 253 -1.98 6.68 -5.59
N PHE A 254 -2.67 7.04 -6.67
CA PHE A 254 -4.10 7.31 -6.63
C PHE A 254 -4.92 6.05 -6.30
N ALA A 255 -4.60 4.90 -6.90
CA ALA A 255 -5.33 3.65 -6.66
C ALA A 255 -5.26 3.18 -5.19
N LYS A 256 -4.07 3.24 -4.57
CA LYS A 256 -3.85 2.79 -3.19
C LYS A 256 -4.39 3.74 -2.13
N ASN A 257 -4.50 5.04 -2.45
CA ASN A 257 -4.96 6.06 -1.51
C ASN A 257 -6.45 6.43 -1.67
N GLY A 258 -7.28 5.48 -2.11
CA GLY A 258 -8.74 5.66 -2.15
C GLY A 258 -9.23 6.65 -3.22
N ARG A 259 -8.43 6.90 -4.27
CA ARG A 259 -8.76 7.81 -5.38
C ARG A 259 -8.79 7.07 -6.73
N PRO A 260 -9.66 6.04 -6.88
CA PRO A 260 -9.65 5.15 -8.03
C PRO A 260 -10.05 5.82 -9.35
N PHE A 261 -10.88 6.88 -9.32
CA PHE A 261 -11.29 7.60 -10.52
C PHE A 261 -10.12 8.32 -11.17
N GLU A 262 -9.33 9.00 -10.35
CA GLU A 262 -8.13 9.69 -10.79
C GLU A 262 -7.08 8.71 -11.30
N ALA A 263 -6.96 7.52 -10.68
CA ALA A 263 -6.10 6.45 -11.19
C ALA A 263 -6.52 5.97 -12.59
N LEU A 264 -7.83 5.75 -12.81
CA LEU A 264 -8.37 5.34 -14.12
C LEU A 264 -8.24 6.46 -15.17
N ARG A 265 -8.43 7.72 -14.77
CA ARG A 265 -8.21 8.88 -15.64
C ARG A 265 -6.74 8.99 -16.06
N LEU A 266 -5.80 8.88 -15.11
CA LEU A 266 -4.36 8.91 -15.41
C LEU A 266 -3.94 7.74 -16.29
N PHE A 267 -4.53 6.55 -16.10
CA PHE A 267 -4.32 5.43 -17.00
C PHE A 267 -4.81 5.73 -18.43
N HIS A 268 -5.97 6.37 -18.57
CA HIS A 268 -6.46 6.79 -19.87
C HIS A 268 -5.54 7.84 -20.52
N GLU A 269 -5.06 8.82 -19.75
CA GLU A 269 -4.08 9.83 -20.21
C GLU A 269 -2.76 9.19 -20.65
N MET A 270 -2.23 8.24 -19.87
CA MET A 270 -1.06 7.46 -20.24
C MET A 270 -1.24 6.72 -21.57
N MET A 271 -2.44 6.17 -21.82
CA MET A 271 -2.76 5.47 -23.06
C MET A 271 -2.93 6.40 -24.27
N LEU A 272 -3.20 7.69 -24.04
CA LEU A 272 -3.33 8.71 -25.09
C LEU A 272 -2.01 9.41 -25.41
N GLU A 273 -1.04 9.42 -24.48
CA GLU A 273 0.28 9.98 -24.77
C GLU A 273 0.99 9.18 -25.88
N SER A 274 1.51 9.89 -26.88
CA SER A 274 2.23 9.30 -28.00
C SER A 274 3.60 8.77 -27.58
N GLY A 275 3.81 7.45 -27.65
CA GLY A 275 5.12 6.80 -27.45
C GLY A 275 5.03 5.32 -27.12
N ASP A 276 6.18 4.65 -26.94
CA ASP A 276 6.31 3.24 -26.50
C ASP A 276 5.88 2.98 -25.04
N MET A 277 5.00 3.82 -24.48
CA MET A 277 4.53 3.74 -23.09
C MET A 277 3.43 2.70 -22.93
N LEU A 278 3.75 1.45 -23.27
CA LEU A 278 2.85 0.32 -23.07
C LEU A 278 2.75 0.01 -21.57
N PRO A 279 1.54 0.03 -20.99
CA PRO A 279 1.32 -0.42 -19.63
C PRO A 279 1.88 -1.83 -19.39
N ASN A 280 2.61 -1.98 -18.29
CA ASN A 280 3.20 -3.25 -17.87
C ASN A 280 2.40 -3.90 -16.73
N SER A 281 2.91 -4.98 -16.16
CA SER A 281 2.28 -5.71 -15.05
C SER A 281 2.01 -4.82 -13.83
N VAL A 282 2.93 -3.90 -13.48
CA VAL A 282 2.78 -2.99 -12.34
C VAL A 282 1.65 -1.98 -12.59
N THR A 283 1.57 -1.43 -13.81
CA THR A 283 0.46 -0.56 -14.21
C THR A 283 -0.85 -1.33 -14.12
N MET A 284 -0.92 -2.53 -14.70
CA MET A 284 -2.15 -3.34 -14.77
C MET A 284 -2.68 -3.70 -13.39
N VAL A 285 -1.83 -4.10 -12.44
CA VAL A 285 -2.26 -4.36 -11.05
C VAL A 285 -2.95 -3.13 -10.45
N SER A 286 -2.37 -1.95 -10.62
CA SER A 286 -2.92 -0.70 -10.04
C SER A 286 -4.24 -0.30 -10.69
N VAL A 287 -4.37 -0.47 -12.00
CA VAL A 287 -5.61 -0.17 -12.74
C VAL A 287 -6.71 -1.17 -12.39
N LEU A 288 -6.39 -2.46 -12.28
CA LEU A 288 -7.35 -3.48 -11.84
C LEU A 288 -7.84 -3.23 -10.40
N GLN A 289 -6.93 -2.82 -9.50
CA GLN A 289 -7.31 -2.39 -8.14
C GLN A 289 -8.27 -1.20 -8.17
N ALA A 290 -8.02 -0.22 -9.04
CA ALA A 290 -8.92 0.92 -9.21
C ALA A 290 -10.30 0.48 -9.73
N CYS A 291 -10.38 -0.40 -10.74
CA CYS A 291 -11.64 -0.97 -11.21
C CYS A 291 -12.39 -1.72 -10.09
N ALA A 292 -11.66 -2.53 -9.32
CA ALA A 292 -12.19 -3.29 -8.19
C ALA A 292 -12.73 -2.38 -7.07
N ALA A 293 -12.16 -1.20 -6.88
CA ALA A 293 -12.59 -0.23 -5.87
C ALA A 293 -13.93 0.42 -6.19
N VAL A 294 -14.25 0.63 -7.48
CA VAL A 294 -15.49 1.29 -7.96
C VAL A 294 -16.47 0.34 -8.64
N SER A 295 -16.18 -0.97 -8.63
CA SER A 295 -16.95 -2.02 -9.32
C SER A 295 -17.18 -1.74 -10.82
N ALA A 296 -16.13 -1.26 -11.51
CA ALA A 296 -16.14 -1.06 -12.96
C ALA A 296 -15.83 -2.36 -13.70
N LEU A 297 -16.83 -3.24 -13.79
CA LEU A 297 -16.74 -4.57 -14.40
C LEU A 297 -16.41 -4.49 -15.90
N ASP A 298 -17.04 -3.60 -16.65
CA ASP A 298 -16.83 -3.52 -18.10
C ASP A 298 -15.43 -2.99 -18.42
N GLN A 299 -14.97 -1.98 -17.70
CA GLN A 299 -13.58 -1.52 -17.80
C GLN A 299 -12.60 -2.63 -17.42
N GLY A 300 -12.86 -3.37 -16.34
CA GLY A 300 -12.08 -4.53 -15.93
C GLY A 300 -11.96 -5.59 -17.02
N LYS A 301 -13.06 -5.88 -17.74
CA LYS A 301 -13.05 -6.81 -18.90
C LYS A 301 -12.20 -6.31 -20.07
N LEU A 302 -12.24 -5.00 -20.37
CA LEU A 302 -11.38 -4.42 -21.41
C LEU A 302 -9.89 -4.55 -21.06
N ILE A 303 -9.55 -4.30 -19.79
CA ILE A 303 -8.20 -4.43 -19.25
C ILE A 303 -7.75 -5.90 -19.27
N HIS A 304 -8.61 -6.84 -18.89
CA HIS A 304 -8.32 -8.26 -19.00
C HIS A 304 -8.02 -8.66 -20.46
N GLY A 305 -8.79 -8.16 -21.42
CA GLY A 305 -8.49 -8.36 -22.85
C GLY A 305 -7.14 -7.79 -23.28
N TYR A 306 -6.69 -6.67 -22.70
CA TYR A 306 -5.33 -6.15 -22.92
C TYR A 306 -4.25 -7.07 -22.33
N ILE A 307 -4.46 -7.56 -21.11
CA ILE A 307 -3.55 -8.47 -20.40
C ILE A 307 -3.26 -9.72 -21.24
N LEU A 308 -4.32 -10.37 -21.76
CA LEU A 308 -4.20 -11.54 -22.62
C LEU A 308 -3.44 -11.22 -23.92
N ARG A 309 -3.77 -10.11 -24.60
CA ARG A 309 -3.10 -9.72 -25.85
C ARG A 309 -1.62 -9.38 -25.68
N LYS A 310 -1.19 -9.02 -24.47
CA LYS A 310 0.20 -8.65 -24.15
C LYS A 310 0.97 -9.76 -23.42
N GLY A 311 0.38 -10.93 -23.21
CA GLY A 311 1.03 -12.05 -22.51
C GLY A 311 1.30 -11.78 -21.03
N LEU A 312 0.57 -10.83 -20.43
CA LEU A 312 0.72 -10.46 -19.02
C LEU A 312 -0.01 -11.44 -18.08
N ASP A 313 -0.79 -12.36 -18.63
CA ASP A 313 -1.48 -13.46 -17.95
C ASP A 313 -0.53 -14.53 -17.39
N SER A 314 0.72 -14.54 -17.84
CA SER A 314 1.81 -15.33 -17.22
C SER A 314 2.31 -14.77 -15.87
N ILE A 315 1.91 -13.55 -15.51
CA ILE A 315 2.41 -12.85 -14.32
C ILE A 315 1.44 -13.04 -13.14
N LEU A 316 1.86 -13.81 -12.14
CA LEU A 316 1.03 -14.18 -10.98
C LEU A 316 0.34 -12.99 -10.29
N PRO A 317 1.02 -11.88 -9.95
CA PRO A 317 0.35 -10.71 -9.35
C PRO A 317 -0.80 -10.14 -10.20
N VAL A 318 -0.69 -10.18 -11.53
CA VAL A 318 -1.73 -9.69 -12.44
C VAL A 318 -2.95 -10.62 -12.36
N MET A 319 -2.73 -11.93 -12.42
CA MET A 319 -3.81 -12.93 -12.35
C MET A 319 -4.52 -12.93 -10.98
N SER A 320 -3.78 -12.87 -9.88
CA SER A 320 -4.36 -12.74 -8.53
C SER A 320 -5.20 -11.46 -8.38
N THR A 321 -4.75 -10.36 -8.99
CA THR A 321 -5.51 -9.10 -9.00
C THR A 321 -6.76 -9.19 -9.90
N LEU A 322 -6.71 -9.93 -11.01
CA LEU A 322 -7.89 -10.19 -11.85
C LEU A 322 -8.97 -10.98 -11.10
N VAL A 323 -8.58 -12.03 -10.35
CA VAL A 323 -9.52 -12.79 -9.47
C VAL A 323 -10.24 -11.83 -8.53
N THR A 324 -9.47 -10.99 -7.83
CA THR A 324 -10.00 -10.01 -6.88
C THR A 324 -10.86 -8.95 -7.57
N MET A 325 -10.46 -8.48 -8.75
CA MET A 325 -11.20 -7.47 -9.52
C MET A 325 -12.57 -7.98 -9.92
N TYR A 326 -12.66 -9.18 -10.51
CA TYR A 326 -13.94 -9.77 -10.90
C TYR A 326 -14.86 -9.97 -9.69
N ALA A 327 -14.34 -10.54 -8.59
CA ALA A 327 -15.11 -10.70 -7.37
C ALA A 327 -15.62 -9.36 -6.81
N ARG A 328 -14.76 -8.34 -6.68
CA ARG A 328 -15.14 -7.00 -6.18
C ARG A 328 -16.02 -6.21 -7.16
N CYS A 329 -16.08 -6.61 -8.43
CA CYS A 329 -17.04 -6.13 -9.41
C CYS A 329 -18.36 -6.93 -9.41
N GLY A 330 -18.54 -7.87 -8.49
CA GLY A 330 -19.78 -8.63 -8.30
C GLY A 330 -19.91 -9.84 -9.21
N ASP A 331 -18.85 -10.25 -9.89
CA ASP A 331 -18.81 -11.42 -10.77
C ASP A 331 -17.82 -12.47 -10.22
N LEU A 332 -18.22 -13.10 -9.11
CA LEU A 332 -17.39 -14.08 -8.41
C LEU A 332 -17.08 -15.31 -9.28
N GLU A 333 -18.00 -15.70 -10.16
CA GLU A 333 -17.83 -16.84 -11.06
C GLU A 333 -16.71 -16.59 -12.08
N LEU A 334 -16.67 -15.41 -12.71
CA LEU A 334 -15.53 -15.05 -13.56
C LEU A 334 -14.21 -14.99 -12.78
N GLY A 335 -14.23 -14.49 -11.55
CA GLY A 335 -13.05 -14.51 -10.67
C GLY A 335 -12.54 -15.93 -10.41
N GLN A 336 -13.45 -16.86 -10.11
CA GLN A 336 -13.12 -18.28 -9.93
C GLN A 336 -12.60 -18.92 -11.24
N ASN A 337 -13.18 -18.58 -12.38
CA ASN A 337 -12.72 -19.08 -13.68
C ASN A 337 -11.30 -18.63 -14.00
N VAL A 338 -10.96 -17.36 -13.72
CA VAL A 338 -9.59 -16.85 -13.84
C VAL A 338 -8.64 -17.65 -12.96
N PHE A 339 -9.00 -17.87 -11.68
CA PHE A 339 -8.18 -18.65 -10.76
C PHE A 339 -7.95 -20.10 -11.25
N ASN A 340 -9.00 -20.74 -11.76
CA ASN A 340 -8.93 -22.09 -12.30
C ASN A 340 -8.01 -22.20 -13.51
N GLN A 341 -7.92 -21.15 -14.33
CA GLN A 341 -7.06 -21.07 -15.51
C GLN A 341 -5.58 -20.76 -15.19
N MET A 342 -5.23 -20.44 -13.94
CA MET A 342 -3.84 -20.18 -13.56
C MET A 342 -3.03 -21.49 -13.53
N ASP A 343 -1.97 -21.57 -14.33
CA ASP A 343 -1.04 -22.72 -14.37
C ASP A 343 -0.29 -22.90 -13.05
N LYS A 344 0.10 -21.79 -12.43
CA LYS A 344 0.77 -21.74 -11.13
C LYS A 344 -0.06 -20.89 -10.19
N ARG A 345 -0.15 -21.32 -8.93
CA ARG A 345 -0.88 -20.60 -7.89
C ARG A 345 0.05 -20.42 -6.71
N ASP A 346 0.30 -19.16 -6.35
CA ASP A 346 1.01 -18.82 -5.13
C ASP A 346 0.02 -18.53 -4.00
N ILE A 347 0.55 -18.35 -2.80
CA ILE A 347 -0.25 -18.03 -1.61
C ILE A 347 -1.13 -16.79 -1.78
N VAL A 348 -0.68 -15.82 -2.60
CA VAL A 348 -1.43 -14.59 -2.86
C VAL A 348 -2.67 -14.88 -3.70
N SER A 349 -2.57 -15.75 -4.71
CA SER A 349 -3.71 -16.17 -5.53
C SER A 349 -4.77 -16.92 -4.72
N TRP A 350 -4.35 -17.82 -3.81
CA TRP A 350 -5.26 -18.52 -2.90
C TRP A 350 -5.96 -17.57 -1.93
N ASN A 351 -5.20 -16.67 -1.28
CA ASN A 351 -5.76 -15.65 -0.39
C ASN A 351 -6.76 -14.73 -1.13
N SER A 352 -6.49 -14.41 -2.39
CA SER A 352 -7.40 -13.62 -3.24
C SER A 352 -8.73 -14.34 -3.44
N LEU A 353 -8.73 -15.65 -3.69
CA LEU A 353 -9.97 -16.43 -3.84
C LEU A 353 -10.72 -16.61 -2.51
N ILE A 354 -10.02 -16.90 -1.41
CA ILE A 354 -10.60 -17.07 -0.07
C ILE A 354 -11.29 -15.77 0.37
N SER A 355 -10.60 -14.64 0.27
CA SER A 355 -11.16 -13.32 0.60
C SER A 355 -12.33 -12.94 -0.31
N SER A 356 -12.26 -13.31 -1.60
CA SER A 356 -13.37 -13.13 -2.56
C SER A 356 -14.63 -13.89 -2.12
N TYR A 357 -14.51 -15.14 -1.67
CA TYR A 357 -15.66 -15.85 -1.08
C TYR A 357 -16.16 -15.17 0.21
N GLY A 358 -15.25 -14.68 1.05
CA GLY A 358 -15.58 -13.98 2.29
C GLY A 358 -16.39 -12.69 2.10
N ILE A 359 -16.01 -11.82 1.15
CA ILE A 359 -16.77 -10.59 0.86
C ILE A 359 -18.15 -10.88 0.25
N HIS A 360 -18.36 -12.06 -0.33
CA HIS A 360 -19.65 -12.52 -0.84
C HIS A 360 -20.49 -13.28 0.21
N GLY A 361 -20.00 -13.39 1.46
CA GLY A 361 -20.70 -14.11 2.53
C GLY A 361 -20.75 -15.63 2.34
N LEU A 362 -19.79 -16.20 1.61
CA LEU A 362 -19.69 -17.62 1.29
C LEU A 362 -18.60 -18.30 2.12
N GLY A 363 -18.63 -18.13 3.44
CA GLY A 363 -17.59 -18.59 4.37
C GLY A 363 -17.28 -20.08 4.29
N SER A 364 -18.28 -20.95 4.12
CA SER A 364 -18.05 -22.39 3.97
C SER A 364 -17.25 -22.73 2.71
N LYS A 365 -17.44 -22.00 1.61
CA LYS A 365 -16.61 -22.15 0.41
C LYS A 365 -15.20 -21.61 0.63
N ALA A 366 -15.06 -20.50 1.35
CA ALA A 366 -13.75 -19.95 1.73
C ALA A 366 -12.94 -20.95 2.57
N LEU A 367 -13.59 -21.63 3.53
CA LEU A 367 -12.99 -22.70 4.33
C LEU A 367 -12.56 -23.89 3.47
N ALA A 368 -13.41 -24.34 2.53
CA ALA A 368 -13.08 -25.44 1.63
C ALA A 368 -11.84 -25.11 0.77
N VAL A 369 -11.76 -23.89 0.23
CA VAL A 369 -10.60 -23.42 -0.55
C VAL A 369 -9.34 -23.31 0.33
N PHE A 370 -9.46 -22.85 1.58
CA PHE A 370 -8.34 -22.83 2.52
C PHE A 370 -7.82 -24.23 2.82
N GLN A 371 -8.72 -25.20 3.03
CA GLN A 371 -8.35 -26.60 3.24
C GLN A 371 -7.69 -27.22 2.01
N GLU A 372 -8.20 -26.93 0.81
CA GLU A 372 -7.58 -27.36 -0.46
C GLU A 372 -6.15 -26.81 -0.60
N MET A 373 -5.95 -25.51 -0.31
CA MET A 373 -4.62 -24.88 -0.31
C MET A 373 -3.64 -25.63 0.62
N VAL A 374 -4.07 -25.95 1.84
CA VAL A 374 -3.26 -26.69 2.82
C VAL A 374 -2.96 -28.12 2.34
N GLN A 375 -3.96 -28.82 1.79
CA GLN A 375 -3.80 -30.19 1.25
C GLN A 375 -2.82 -30.26 0.09
N LEU A 376 -2.72 -29.19 -0.71
CA LEU A 376 -1.73 -29.07 -1.78
C LEU A 376 -0.31 -28.72 -1.28
N GLY A 377 -0.10 -28.68 0.04
CA GLY A 377 1.20 -28.41 0.67
C GLY A 377 1.59 -26.94 0.68
N ILE A 378 0.66 -26.03 0.42
CA ILE A 378 0.92 -24.58 0.47
C ILE A 378 0.73 -24.13 1.92
N SER A 379 1.83 -23.80 2.58
CA SER A 379 1.82 -23.32 3.96
C SER A 379 1.05 -22.01 4.06
N PRO A 380 0.00 -21.91 4.91
CA PRO A 380 -0.69 -20.66 5.20
C PRO A 380 0.25 -19.57 5.71
N SER A 381 -0.11 -18.32 5.40
CA SER A 381 0.55 -17.10 5.88
C SER A 381 -0.36 -16.35 6.85
N PRO A 382 0.15 -15.34 7.59
CA PRO A 382 -0.68 -14.38 8.31
C PRO A 382 -1.88 -13.87 7.46
N ILE A 383 -1.64 -13.49 6.21
CA ILE A 383 -2.68 -12.97 5.31
C ILE A 383 -3.72 -14.06 4.97
N SER A 384 -3.32 -15.34 4.93
CA SER A 384 -4.23 -16.46 4.70
C SER A 384 -5.23 -16.59 5.85
N PHE A 385 -4.75 -16.47 7.09
CA PHE A 385 -5.60 -16.50 8.28
C PHE A 385 -6.52 -15.29 8.37
N VAL A 386 -6.04 -14.07 8.09
CA VAL A 386 -6.90 -12.87 7.98
C VAL A 386 -8.02 -13.09 6.96
N SER A 387 -7.70 -13.65 5.78
CA SER A 387 -8.66 -13.89 4.71
C SER A 387 -9.76 -14.87 5.12
N VAL A 388 -9.40 -16.00 5.74
CA VAL A 388 -10.37 -17.03 6.14
C VAL A 388 -11.15 -16.63 7.40
N LEU A 389 -10.52 -15.96 8.37
CA LEU A 389 -11.20 -15.44 9.56
C LEU A 389 -12.21 -14.34 9.20
N GLY A 390 -11.85 -13.43 8.28
CA GLY A 390 -12.79 -12.45 7.75
C GLY A 390 -13.98 -13.11 7.05
N ALA A 391 -13.75 -14.20 6.31
CA ALA A 391 -14.83 -14.97 5.70
C ALA A 391 -15.75 -15.64 6.74
N CYS A 392 -15.18 -16.15 7.83
CA CYS A 392 -15.94 -16.66 8.98
C CYS A 392 -16.78 -15.55 9.62
N SER A 393 -16.19 -14.37 9.87
CA SER A 393 -16.91 -13.20 10.43
C SER A 393 -18.12 -12.83 9.59
N HIS A 394 -17.96 -12.73 8.27
CA HIS A 394 -19.04 -12.34 7.37
C HIS A 394 -20.15 -13.38 7.24
N SER A 395 -19.87 -14.63 7.60
CA SER A 395 -20.79 -15.76 7.48
C SER A 395 -21.31 -16.27 8.83
N GLY A 396 -20.84 -15.71 9.95
CA GLY A 396 -21.22 -16.12 11.30
C GLY A 396 -20.67 -17.48 11.73
N LEU A 397 -19.56 -17.94 11.15
CA LEU A 397 -18.92 -19.24 11.46
C LEU A 397 -18.00 -19.10 12.68
N VAL A 398 -18.61 -18.93 13.85
CA VAL A 398 -17.91 -18.57 15.10
C VAL A 398 -16.97 -19.69 15.57
N ASP A 399 -17.44 -20.93 15.54
CA ASP A 399 -16.68 -22.06 16.07
C ASP A 399 -15.50 -22.38 15.16
N GLU A 400 -15.71 -22.39 13.84
CA GLU A 400 -14.65 -22.57 12.85
C GLU A 400 -13.62 -21.43 12.91
N GLY A 401 -14.07 -20.18 13.09
CA GLY A 401 -13.18 -19.04 13.25
C GLY A 401 -12.29 -19.16 14.49
N LYS A 402 -12.83 -19.61 15.62
CA LYS A 402 -12.04 -19.90 16.83
C LYS A 402 -11.04 -21.02 16.61
N MET A 403 -11.46 -22.12 15.99
CA MET A 403 -10.56 -23.23 15.66
C MET A 403 -9.40 -22.78 14.76
N LEU A 404 -9.69 -21.96 13.75
CA LEU A 404 -8.67 -21.41 12.86
C LEU A 404 -7.68 -20.51 13.60
N PHE A 405 -8.17 -19.59 14.43
CA PHE A 405 -7.32 -18.71 15.23
C PHE A 405 -6.39 -19.49 16.18
N ASP A 406 -6.91 -20.55 16.80
CA ASP A 406 -6.11 -21.44 17.64
C ASP A 406 -5.07 -22.23 16.83
N SER A 407 -5.46 -22.79 15.68
CA SER A 407 -4.57 -23.57 14.80
C SER A 407 -3.41 -22.71 14.27
N MET A 408 -3.68 -21.44 13.96
CA MET A 408 -2.67 -20.47 13.50
C MET A 408 -1.48 -20.41 14.46
N VAL A 409 -1.75 -20.37 15.77
CA VAL A 409 -0.71 -20.29 16.80
C VAL A 409 -0.11 -21.66 17.07
N LYS A 410 -0.95 -22.68 17.27
CA LYS A 410 -0.54 -24.01 17.77
C LYS A 410 0.12 -24.87 16.70
N GLU A 411 -0.40 -24.84 15.47
CA GLU A 411 0.03 -25.71 14.37
C GLU A 411 1.00 -25.00 13.42
N TYR A 412 0.78 -23.72 13.13
CA TYR A 412 1.59 -22.96 12.16
C TYR A 412 2.63 -22.03 12.80
N GLY A 413 2.61 -21.86 14.13
CA GLY A 413 3.55 -20.98 14.83
C GLY A 413 3.43 -19.50 14.45
N ILE A 414 2.30 -19.11 13.86
CA ILE A 414 2.04 -17.74 13.41
C ILE A 414 1.52 -16.94 14.61
N HIS A 415 2.23 -15.86 14.92
CA HIS A 415 1.82 -14.95 15.99
C HIS A 415 0.66 -14.07 15.49
N PRO A 416 -0.44 -13.93 16.27
CA PRO A 416 -1.56 -13.10 15.85
C PRO A 416 -1.16 -11.62 15.74
N THR A 417 -1.41 -11.03 14.57
CA THR A 417 -1.29 -9.58 14.32
C THR A 417 -2.60 -8.84 14.65
N MET A 418 -2.57 -7.50 14.66
CA MET A 418 -3.76 -6.66 14.86
C MET A 418 -4.93 -7.02 13.93
N GLU A 419 -4.65 -7.36 12.67
CA GLU A 419 -5.67 -7.76 11.70
C GLU A 419 -6.39 -9.05 12.08
N HIS A 420 -5.67 -10.03 12.66
CA HIS A 420 -6.28 -11.27 13.13
C HIS A 420 -7.21 -11.01 14.32
N TYR A 421 -6.77 -10.21 15.28
CA TYR A 421 -7.59 -9.80 16.42
C TYR A 421 -8.81 -9.01 15.97
N ALA A 422 -8.67 -8.09 15.02
CA ALA A 422 -9.77 -7.32 14.46
C ALA A 422 -10.82 -8.22 13.80
N CYS A 423 -10.39 -9.28 13.08
CA CYS A 423 -11.29 -10.28 12.52
C CYS A 423 -12.03 -11.09 13.60
N MET A 424 -11.34 -11.50 14.67
CA MET A 424 -11.95 -12.23 15.80
C MET A 424 -12.94 -11.37 16.58
N VAL A 425 -12.61 -10.11 16.83
CA VAL A 425 -13.50 -9.14 17.48
C VAL A 425 -14.73 -8.87 16.62
N ASP A 426 -14.58 -8.70 15.29
CA ASP A 426 -15.72 -8.55 14.38
C ASP A 426 -16.59 -9.82 14.34
N LEU A 427 -15.98 -11.01 14.31
CA LEU A 427 -16.69 -12.30 14.32
C LEU A 427 -17.52 -12.49 15.59
N LEU A 428 -16.91 -12.31 16.77
CA LEU A 428 -17.59 -12.44 18.06
C LEU A 428 -18.61 -11.33 18.26
N GLY A 429 -18.24 -10.10 17.88
CA GLY A 429 -19.08 -8.93 17.99
C GLY A 429 -20.36 -9.06 17.19
N ARG A 430 -20.31 -9.50 15.93
CA ARG A 430 -21.50 -9.79 15.11
C ARG A 430 -22.37 -10.94 15.63
N ALA A 431 -21.77 -11.86 16.38
CA ALA A 431 -22.47 -12.96 17.03
C ALA A 431 -23.06 -12.58 18.40
N ASN A 432 -23.07 -11.28 18.75
CA ASN A 432 -23.48 -10.76 20.06
C ASN A 432 -22.70 -11.35 21.25
N ARG A 433 -21.44 -11.76 21.05
CA ARG A 433 -20.53 -12.28 22.09
C ARG A 433 -19.55 -11.18 22.51
N LEU A 434 -20.07 -10.00 22.84
CA LEU A 434 -19.28 -8.80 23.10
C LEU A 434 -18.33 -8.95 24.31
N ASP A 435 -18.72 -9.69 25.34
CA ASP A 435 -17.86 -9.96 26.50
C ASP A 435 -16.63 -10.78 26.11
N GLU A 436 -16.79 -11.76 25.23
CA GLU A 436 -15.67 -12.54 24.71
C GLU A 436 -14.78 -11.71 23.78
N ALA A 437 -15.37 -10.83 22.98
CA ALA A 437 -14.61 -9.89 22.17
C ALA A 437 -13.77 -8.96 23.06
N ALA A 438 -14.36 -8.41 24.13
CA ALA A 438 -13.65 -7.59 25.11
C ALA A 438 -12.55 -8.36 25.86
N LYS A 439 -12.78 -9.66 26.14
CA LYS A 439 -11.78 -10.54 26.73
C LYS A 439 -10.60 -10.78 25.78
N ILE A 440 -10.85 -11.06 24.50
CA ILE A 440 -9.77 -11.19 23.50
C ILE A 440 -8.89 -9.94 23.48
N ILE A 441 -9.49 -8.75 23.53
CA ILE A 441 -8.75 -7.48 23.55
C ILE A 441 -7.91 -7.33 24.82
N ALA A 442 -8.44 -7.78 25.98
CA ALA A 442 -7.71 -7.74 27.24
C ALA A 442 -6.54 -8.73 27.28
N ASP A 443 -6.66 -9.86 26.59
CA ASP A 443 -5.65 -10.93 26.54
C ASP A 443 -4.57 -10.68 25.45
N MET A 444 -4.64 -9.57 24.70
CA MET A 444 -3.64 -9.21 23.68
C MET A 444 -2.27 -8.94 24.31
N ARG A 445 -1.22 -9.44 23.64
CA ARG A 445 0.18 -9.20 24.05
C ARG A 445 0.62 -7.75 23.81
N ASP A 446 0.21 -7.21 22.67
CA ASP A 446 0.53 -5.86 22.23
C ASP A 446 -0.65 -4.91 22.44
N GLU A 447 -0.37 -3.62 22.57
CA GLU A 447 -1.40 -2.60 22.79
C GLU A 447 -2.38 -2.56 21.60
N PRO A 448 -3.71 -2.68 21.82
CA PRO A 448 -4.65 -2.84 20.71
C PRO A 448 -4.73 -1.58 19.84
N GLY A 449 -4.55 -1.78 18.52
CA GLY A 449 -4.61 -0.72 17.50
C GLY A 449 -6.02 -0.28 17.09
N PRO A 450 -6.13 0.72 16.20
CA PRO A 450 -7.41 1.28 15.75
C PRO A 450 -8.35 0.24 15.12
N GLU A 451 -7.82 -0.73 14.38
CA GLU A 451 -8.61 -1.73 13.67
C GLU A 451 -9.41 -2.60 14.63
N VAL A 452 -8.81 -2.97 15.77
CA VAL A 452 -9.44 -3.82 16.79
C VAL A 452 -10.53 -3.04 17.53
N TRP A 453 -10.24 -1.82 17.97
CA TRP A 453 -11.23 -0.96 18.63
C TRP A 453 -12.36 -0.55 17.67
N GLY A 454 -12.05 -0.31 16.40
CA GLY A 454 -13.02 -0.01 15.35
C GLY A 454 -13.98 -1.18 15.12
N SER A 455 -13.49 -2.42 15.06
CA SER A 455 -14.31 -3.63 14.99
C SER A 455 -15.23 -3.76 16.22
N LEU A 456 -14.73 -3.49 17.43
CA LEU A 456 -15.54 -3.54 18.65
C LEU A 456 -16.63 -2.46 18.62
N LEU A 457 -16.28 -1.21 18.30
CA LEU A 457 -17.23 -0.10 18.21
C LEU A 457 -18.32 -0.37 17.15
N GLY A 458 -17.91 -0.91 16.00
CA GLY A 458 -18.83 -1.33 14.93
C GLY A 458 -19.81 -2.42 15.39
N SER A 459 -19.37 -3.34 16.25
CA SER A 459 -20.19 -4.38 16.85
C SER A 459 -21.11 -3.85 17.96
N CYS A 460 -20.62 -2.90 18.76
CA CYS A 460 -21.44 -2.21 19.77
C CYS A 460 -22.60 -1.45 19.13
N ARG A 461 -22.44 -0.91 17.92
CA ARG A 461 -23.55 -0.34 17.15
C ARG A 461 -24.59 -1.39 16.77
N ILE A 462 -24.20 -2.61 16.42
CA ILE A 462 -25.16 -3.65 16.02
C ILE A 462 -26.04 -4.07 17.21
N HIS A 463 -25.49 -4.05 18.43
CA HIS A 463 -26.15 -4.56 19.63
C HIS A 463 -26.49 -3.48 20.66
N CYS A 464 -26.36 -2.20 20.29
CA CYS A 464 -26.58 -1.03 21.14
C CYS A 464 -25.89 -1.11 22.53
N ASN A 465 -24.65 -1.63 22.59
CA ASN A 465 -23.88 -1.70 23.85
C ASN A 465 -23.10 -0.38 24.08
N VAL A 466 -23.71 0.53 24.84
CA VAL A 466 -23.17 1.88 25.09
C VAL A 466 -21.86 1.84 25.88
N GLU A 467 -21.75 1.00 26.91
CA GLU A 467 -20.58 0.96 27.78
C GLU A 467 -19.29 0.57 27.04
N LEU A 468 -19.36 -0.53 26.27
CA LEU A 468 -18.21 -0.96 25.46
C LEU A 468 -17.92 0.02 24.31
N ALA A 469 -18.95 0.67 23.75
CA ALA A 469 -18.77 1.71 22.75
C ALA A 469 -17.99 2.91 23.29
N GLU A 470 -18.27 3.36 24.50
CA GLU A 470 -17.54 4.45 25.16
C GLU A 470 -16.07 4.08 25.40
N ARG A 471 -15.82 2.85 25.88
CA ARG A 471 -14.47 2.34 26.10
C ARG A 471 -13.67 2.28 24.79
N ALA A 472 -14.27 1.73 23.73
CA ALA A 472 -13.63 1.65 22.41
C ALA A 472 -13.36 3.04 21.82
N SER A 473 -14.35 3.94 21.91
CA SER A 473 -14.25 5.29 21.34
C SER A 473 -13.17 6.13 22.03
N ARG A 474 -13.00 6.00 23.35
CA ARG A 474 -11.93 6.70 24.08
C ARG A 474 -10.56 6.38 23.49
N ARG A 475 -10.27 5.10 23.25
CA ARG A 475 -9.01 4.63 22.64
C ARG A 475 -8.89 5.07 21.20
N LEU A 476 -9.97 5.00 20.42
CA LEU A 476 -9.99 5.49 19.04
C LEU A 476 -9.74 7.01 18.92
N PHE A 477 -10.19 7.81 19.88
CA PHE A 477 -9.95 9.26 19.88
C PHE A 477 -8.50 9.63 20.22
N GLU A 478 -7.79 8.74 20.92
CA GLU A 478 -6.34 8.83 21.21
C GLU A 478 -5.52 8.39 19.99
N LEU A 479 -5.87 7.24 19.40
CA LEU A 479 -5.11 6.63 18.31
C LEU A 479 -5.38 7.31 16.95
N GLU A 480 -6.62 7.72 16.68
CA GLU A 480 -7.04 8.33 15.41
C GLU A 480 -7.84 9.63 15.66
N PRO A 481 -7.19 10.68 16.19
CA PRO A 481 -7.88 11.90 16.61
C PRO A 481 -8.56 12.66 15.48
N THR A 482 -8.19 12.38 14.22
CA THR A 482 -8.71 13.01 13.00
C THR A 482 -9.75 12.15 12.27
N ASN A 483 -10.02 10.93 12.72
CA ASN A 483 -10.99 10.06 12.08
C ASN A 483 -12.41 10.40 12.54
N ALA A 484 -13.10 11.24 11.75
CA ALA A 484 -14.48 11.65 12.00
C ALA A 484 -15.47 10.47 12.12
N GLY A 485 -15.17 9.33 11.49
CA GLY A 485 -16.02 8.14 11.50
C GLY A 485 -16.25 7.58 12.89
N ASN A 486 -15.22 7.59 13.74
CA ASN A 486 -15.29 7.08 15.12
C ASN A 486 -16.27 7.89 15.97
N TYR A 487 -16.26 9.22 15.81
CA TYR A 487 -17.19 10.13 16.50
C TYR A 487 -18.63 9.96 16.02
N VAL A 488 -18.82 9.86 14.70
CA VAL A 488 -20.15 9.65 14.12
C VAL A 488 -20.73 8.33 14.61
N LEU A 489 -19.92 7.27 14.63
CA LEU A 489 -20.36 5.95 15.06
C LEU A 489 -20.78 5.93 16.55
N LEU A 490 -20.04 6.60 17.43
CA LEU A 490 -20.45 6.75 18.84
C LEU A 490 -21.74 7.57 18.98
N ALA A 491 -21.87 8.67 18.22
CA ALA A 491 -23.08 9.49 18.23
C ALA A 491 -24.31 8.72 17.74
N ASP A 492 -24.15 7.86 16.72
CA ASP A 492 -25.21 6.98 16.24
C ASP A 492 -25.64 5.99 17.34
N ILE A 493 -24.70 5.38 18.07
CA ILE A 493 -24.98 4.48 19.21
C ILE A 493 -25.75 5.20 20.33
N TYR A 494 -25.31 6.40 20.71
CA TYR A 494 -26.01 7.19 21.72
C TYR A 494 -27.43 7.56 21.29
N ALA A 495 -27.63 7.85 20.01
CA ALA A 495 -28.95 8.16 19.50
C ALA A 495 -29.89 6.96 19.51
N GLU A 496 -29.39 5.77 19.16
CA GLU A 496 -30.14 4.52 19.26
C GLU A 496 -30.54 4.24 20.73
N ALA A 497 -29.63 4.52 21.66
CA ALA A 497 -29.88 4.49 23.11
C ALA A 497 -30.72 5.68 23.64
N LYS A 498 -31.15 6.60 22.77
CA LYS A 498 -31.93 7.82 23.10
C LYS A 498 -31.22 8.80 24.06
N MET A 499 -29.89 8.76 24.12
CA MET A 499 -29.05 9.63 24.95
C MET A 499 -28.68 10.93 24.20
N TRP A 500 -29.66 11.79 23.95
CA TRP A 500 -29.50 12.97 23.09
C TRP A 500 -28.50 14.02 23.60
N ASP A 501 -28.30 14.12 24.91
CA ASP A 501 -27.29 15.04 25.45
C ASP A 501 -25.87 14.58 25.15
N GLU A 502 -25.65 13.26 25.13
CA GLU A 502 -24.37 12.67 24.71
C GLU A 502 -24.13 12.86 23.21
N VAL A 503 -25.17 12.72 22.38
CA VAL A 503 -25.10 13.06 20.95
C VAL A 503 -24.65 14.51 20.75
N LYS A 504 -25.22 15.46 21.49
CA LYS A 504 -24.81 16.87 21.44
C LYS A 504 -23.35 17.06 21.87
N ARG A 505 -22.90 16.33 22.91
CA ARG A 505 -21.51 16.38 23.39
C ARG A 505 -20.52 15.91 22.33
N VAL A 506 -20.79 14.78 21.69
CA VAL A 506 -19.92 14.22 20.63
C VAL A 506 -19.91 15.14 19.39
N LYS A 507 -21.05 15.70 18.99
CA LYS A 507 -21.11 16.68 17.88
C LYS A 507 -20.26 17.92 18.15
N LYS A 508 -20.34 18.50 19.35
CA LYS A 508 -19.49 19.63 19.75
C LYS A 508 -18.00 19.28 19.70
N LEU A 509 -17.63 18.05 20.09
CA LEU A 509 -16.24 17.59 20.02
C LEU A 509 -15.75 17.46 18.57
N LEU A 510 -16.61 16.96 17.68
CA LEU A 510 -16.36 16.85 16.24
C LEU A 510 -16.15 18.24 15.60
N GLU A 511 -17.01 19.21 15.94
CA GLU A 511 -16.91 20.61 15.51
C GLU A 511 -15.64 21.29 16.04
N ALA A 512 -15.32 21.13 17.34
CA ALA A 512 -14.14 21.72 17.96
C ALA A 512 -12.83 21.22 17.34
N ARG A 513 -12.82 20.02 16.76
CA ARG A 513 -11.68 19.45 16.04
C ARG A 513 -11.69 19.76 14.53
N GLY A 514 -12.68 20.49 14.04
CA GLY A 514 -12.83 20.83 12.63
C GLY A 514 -13.02 19.61 11.72
N LEU A 515 -13.50 18.49 12.27
CA LEU A 515 -13.68 17.25 11.52
C LEU A 515 -14.97 17.32 10.70
N GLN A 516 -14.96 16.73 9.52
CA GLN A 516 -16.14 16.66 8.66
C GLN A 516 -16.61 15.22 8.48
N LYS A 517 -17.92 15.01 8.59
CA LYS A 517 -18.54 13.71 8.29
C LYS A 517 -18.31 13.37 6.81
N VAL A 518 -17.78 12.18 6.55
CA VAL A 518 -17.65 11.65 5.19
C VAL A 518 -19.04 11.51 4.58
N SER A 519 -19.28 12.17 3.43
CA SER A 519 -20.56 12.07 2.72
C SER A 519 -20.74 10.69 2.10
N GLY A 520 -21.94 10.12 2.25
CA GLY A 520 -22.31 8.88 1.58
C GLY A 520 -22.38 9.06 0.07
N CYS A 521 -21.61 8.25 -0.65
CA CYS A 521 -21.51 8.24 -2.10
C CYS A 521 -21.78 6.83 -2.61
N SER A 522 -22.50 6.73 -3.72
CA SER A 522 -22.73 5.47 -4.42
C SER A 522 -22.26 5.56 -5.85
N TRP A 523 -21.70 4.47 -6.36
CA TRP A 523 -21.20 4.36 -7.72
C TRP A 523 -21.90 3.26 -8.47
N ILE A 524 -22.17 3.51 -9.75
CA ILE A 524 -22.78 2.56 -10.67
C ILE A 524 -22.12 2.70 -12.05
N GLU A 525 -21.76 1.58 -12.66
CA GLU A 525 -21.28 1.55 -14.04
C GLU A 525 -22.46 1.25 -14.98
N VAL A 526 -22.67 2.13 -15.96
CA VAL A 526 -23.67 1.93 -17.02
C VAL A 526 -23.03 2.27 -18.35
N ARG A 527 -23.10 1.34 -19.31
CA ARG A 527 -22.53 1.50 -20.67
C ARG A 527 -21.06 1.95 -20.62
N ARG A 528 -20.24 1.32 -19.78
CA ARG A 528 -18.79 1.59 -19.58
C ARG A 528 -18.44 2.97 -18.98
N LYS A 529 -19.44 3.72 -18.53
CA LYS A 529 -19.25 4.98 -17.80
C LYS A 529 -19.65 4.79 -16.35
N ILE A 530 -18.81 5.29 -15.45
CA ILE A 530 -19.07 5.22 -14.01
C ILE A 530 -19.73 6.53 -13.59
N TYR A 531 -20.85 6.41 -12.89
CA TYR A 531 -21.61 7.53 -12.36
C TYR A 531 -21.48 7.55 -10.84
N LEU A 532 -21.20 8.73 -10.29
CA LEU A 532 -21.18 9.01 -8.86
C LEU A 532 -22.52 9.65 -8.50
N LEU A 533 -23.18 9.13 -7.47
CA LEU A 533 -24.43 9.65 -6.93
C LEU A 533 -24.19 10.10 -5.49
N LYS A 534 -24.62 11.32 -5.18
CA LYS A 534 -24.62 11.91 -3.83
C LYS A 534 -26.03 12.30 -3.43
N SER A 535 -26.27 12.44 -2.13
CA SER A 535 -27.59 12.87 -1.62
C SER A 535 -27.97 14.29 -2.02
N VAL A 536 -26.98 15.13 -2.32
CA VAL A 536 -27.13 16.45 -2.92
C VAL A 536 -26.21 16.45 -4.14
N ASP A 537 -26.75 16.09 -5.30
CA ASP A 537 -25.97 15.89 -6.53
C ASP A 537 -26.43 16.84 -7.63
N GLU A 538 -25.86 18.03 -7.66
CA GLU A 538 -26.12 19.02 -8.71
C GLU A 538 -25.42 18.70 -10.04
N LEU A 539 -24.50 17.72 -10.04
CA LEU A 539 -23.65 17.42 -11.20
C LEU A 539 -24.26 16.36 -12.13
N ASN A 540 -25.33 15.67 -11.70
CA ASN A 540 -26.00 14.67 -12.52
C ASN A 540 -27.11 15.30 -13.38
N PRO A 541 -27.00 15.28 -14.72
CA PRO A 541 -28.00 15.89 -15.60
C PRO A 541 -29.40 15.27 -15.51
N GLN A 542 -29.51 14.04 -14.99
CA GLN A 542 -30.78 13.33 -14.79
C GLN A 542 -31.31 13.43 -13.35
N ILE A 543 -30.69 14.23 -12.47
CA ILE A 543 -30.99 14.19 -11.04
C ILE A 543 -32.47 14.43 -10.72
N GLU A 544 -33.13 15.36 -11.41
CA GLU A 544 -34.56 15.62 -11.25
C GLU A 544 -35.41 14.41 -11.61
N GLN A 545 -35.10 13.74 -12.73
CA GLN A 545 -35.78 12.53 -13.16
C GLN A 545 -35.57 11.39 -12.16
N ILE A 546 -34.35 11.23 -11.63
CA ILE A 546 -34.03 10.22 -10.62
C ILE A 546 -34.81 10.48 -9.33
N HIS A 547 -34.83 11.71 -8.83
CA HIS A 547 -35.60 12.05 -7.62
C HIS A 547 -37.10 11.83 -7.80
N ALA A 548 -37.67 12.30 -8.92
CA ALA A 548 -39.09 12.08 -9.22
C ALA A 548 -39.41 10.58 -9.28
N PHE A 549 -38.52 9.78 -9.89
CA PHE A 549 -38.68 8.33 -9.96
C PHE A 549 -38.58 7.67 -8.57
N VAL A 550 -37.60 8.02 -7.74
CA VAL A 550 -37.45 7.48 -6.38
C VAL A 550 -38.67 7.81 -5.51
N VAL A 551 -39.21 9.04 -5.60
CA VAL A 551 -40.41 9.45 -4.85
C VAL A 551 -41.62 8.62 -5.28
N ASN A 552 -41.85 8.47 -6.58
CA ASN A 552 -42.97 7.67 -7.09
C ASN A 552 -42.81 6.19 -6.75
N LEU A 553 -41.61 5.64 -6.92
CA LEU A 553 -41.30 4.26 -6.60
C LEU A 553 -41.50 3.97 -5.11
N SER A 554 -41.05 4.87 -4.23
CA SER A 554 -41.26 4.73 -2.78
C SER A 554 -42.74 4.73 -2.42
N LYS A 555 -43.55 5.62 -3.01
CA LYS A 555 -45.01 5.65 -2.81
C LYS A 555 -45.67 4.32 -3.20
N GLU A 556 -45.30 3.75 -4.34
CA GLU A 556 -45.80 2.45 -4.78
C GLU A 556 -45.33 1.29 -3.89
N MET A 557 -44.09 1.35 -3.40
CA MET A 557 -43.55 0.37 -2.47
C MET A 557 -44.25 0.41 -1.11
N MET A 558 -44.56 1.60 -0.59
CA MET A 558 -45.28 1.77 0.68
C MET A 558 -46.68 1.16 0.63
N LYS A 559 -47.40 1.32 -0.49
CA LYS A 559 -48.70 0.64 -0.71
C LYS A 559 -48.59 -0.89 -0.65
N LYS A 560 -47.39 -1.44 -0.90
CA LYS A 560 -47.10 -2.88 -0.88
C LYS A 560 -46.36 -3.34 0.39
N GLY A 561 -46.31 -2.50 1.43
CA GLY A 561 -45.81 -2.86 2.75
C GLY A 561 -44.34 -2.53 3.04
N TYR A 562 -43.67 -1.73 2.20
CA TYR A 562 -42.39 -1.13 2.56
C TYR A 562 -42.61 -0.01 3.60
N VAL A 563 -41.85 -0.02 4.69
CA VAL A 563 -41.89 1.01 5.72
C VAL A 563 -40.50 1.66 5.81
N PRO A 564 -40.37 2.97 5.54
CA PRO A 564 -39.11 3.67 5.69
C PRO A 564 -38.57 3.61 7.13
N GLN A 565 -37.30 3.23 7.30
CA GLN A 565 -36.65 3.25 8.62
C GLN A 565 -36.02 4.63 8.85
N THR A 566 -36.60 5.41 9.78
CA THR A 566 -36.20 6.79 10.08
C THR A 566 -35.51 6.95 11.44
N LYS A 567 -35.33 5.85 12.18
CA LYS A 567 -34.76 5.84 13.54
C LYS A 567 -33.35 6.42 13.61
N ASP A 568 -32.54 6.21 12.57
CA ASP A 568 -31.14 6.65 12.50
C ASP A 568 -30.98 8.15 12.18
N ILE A 569 -32.08 8.88 11.92
CA ILE A 569 -32.02 10.31 11.60
C ILE A 569 -31.95 11.14 12.88
N LEU A 570 -30.76 11.67 13.14
CA LEU A 570 -30.39 12.47 14.31
C LEU A 570 -30.88 13.92 14.29
N TYR A 571 -31.71 14.29 13.32
CA TYR A 571 -32.28 15.63 13.20
C TYR A 571 -33.68 15.67 13.81
N ASP A 572 -33.96 16.75 14.54
CA ASP A 572 -35.28 17.02 15.10
C ASP A 572 -36.20 17.52 13.99
N LEU A 573 -36.76 16.56 13.26
CA LEU A 573 -37.68 16.75 12.14
C LEU A 573 -38.93 15.91 12.38
N ASP A 574 -40.03 16.34 11.78
CA ASP A 574 -41.25 15.54 11.69
C ASP A 574 -41.01 14.24 10.89
N SER A 575 -41.96 13.31 10.96
CA SER A 575 -41.85 12.02 10.27
C SER A 575 -41.64 12.20 8.76
N GLU A 576 -42.31 13.18 8.16
CA GLU A 576 -42.21 13.46 6.72
C GLU A 576 -40.83 14.01 6.33
N GLY A 577 -40.28 14.95 7.11
CA GLY A 577 -38.93 15.47 6.91
C GLY A 577 -37.86 14.39 7.03
N LYS A 578 -38.02 13.46 7.98
CA LYS A 578 -37.12 12.30 8.10
C LYS A 578 -37.22 11.37 6.89
N GLU A 579 -38.43 11.04 6.44
CA GLU A 579 -38.63 10.21 5.24
C GLU A 579 -37.97 10.82 3.99
N ARG A 580 -38.08 12.15 3.80
CA ARG A 580 -37.43 12.85 2.68
C ARG A 580 -35.90 12.70 2.70
N ILE A 581 -35.27 12.76 3.88
CA ILE A 581 -33.82 12.54 4.01
C ILE A 581 -33.45 11.13 3.57
N VAL A 582 -34.19 10.12 4.06
CA VAL A 582 -33.90 8.71 3.71
C VAL A 582 -34.10 8.45 2.22
N LEU A 583 -35.05 9.13 1.56
CA LEU A 583 -35.24 9.06 0.11
C LEU A 583 -34.04 9.62 -0.68
N GLY A 584 -33.34 10.60 -0.12
CA GLY A 584 -32.14 11.18 -0.70
C GLY A 584 -30.88 10.35 -0.55
N HIS A 585 -30.93 9.15 0.05
CA HIS A 585 -29.75 8.31 0.20
C HIS A 585 -29.15 7.91 -1.16
N SER A 586 -27.83 8.02 -1.29
CA SER A 586 -27.10 7.81 -2.56
C SER A 586 -27.36 6.43 -3.18
N GLU A 587 -27.61 5.41 -2.36
CA GLU A 587 -27.91 4.05 -2.80
C GLU A 587 -29.25 3.98 -3.52
N LYS A 588 -30.28 4.66 -2.99
CA LYS A 588 -31.60 4.69 -3.61
C LYS A 588 -31.54 5.40 -4.96
N LEU A 589 -30.80 6.50 -5.02
CA LEU A 589 -30.54 7.22 -6.25
C LEU A 589 -29.79 6.33 -7.26
N ALA A 590 -28.79 5.58 -6.82
CA ALA A 590 -28.06 4.64 -7.68
C ALA A 590 -28.93 3.47 -8.18
N VAL A 591 -29.79 2.91 -7.32
CA VAL A 591 -30.77 1.87 -7.72
C VAL A 591 -31.74 2.42 -8.76
N ALA A 592 -32.31 3.60 -8.52
CA ALA A 592 -33.19 4.27 -9.47
C ALA A 592 -32.49 4.57 -10.80
N PHE A 593 -31.28 5.12 -10.76
CA PHE A 593 -30.48 5.36 -11.95
C PHE A 593 -30.23 4.08 -12.74
N GLY A 594 -29.90 2.97 -12.06
CA GLY A 594 -29.74 1.65 -12.68
C GLY A 594 -31.02 1.13 -13.31
N LEU A 595 -32.17 1.28 -12.65
CA LEU A 595 -33.47 0.88 -13.20
C LEU A 595 -33.85 1.66 -14.47
N ILE A 596 -33.48 2.95 -14.54
CA ILE A 596 -33.76 3.81 -15.70
C ILE A 596 -32.82 3.49 -16.87
N ASN A 597 -31.53 3.25 -16.61
CA ASN A 597 -30.50 3.25 -17.65
C ASN A 597 -29.98 1.85 -18.05
N CYS A 598 -30.21 0.80 -17.25
CA CYS A 598 -29.79 -0.57 -17.56
C CYS A 598 -30.85 -1.37 -18.32
N SER A 599 -30.41 -2.35 -19.12
CA SER A 599 -31.29 -3.18 -19.94
C SER A 599 -32.11 -4.16 -19.09
N LYS A 600 -33.32 -4.54 -19.55
CA LYS A 600 -34.17 -5.49 -18.82
C LYS A 600 -33.43 -6.82 -18.63
N GLY A 601 -33.37 -7.30 -17.38
CA GLY A 601 -32.65 -8.53 -16.99
C GLY A 601 -31.16 -8.33 -16.65
N GLU A 602 -30.58 -7.16 -16.92
CA GLU A 602 -29.21 -6.84 -16.52
C GLU A 602 -29.13 -6.65 -14.99
N THR A 603 -28.16 -7.31 -14.35
CA THR A 603 -27.87 -7.16 -12.91
C THR A 603 -27.33 -5.77 -12.62
N ILE A 604 -27.99 -5.04 -11.71
CA ILE A 604 -27.57 -3.70 -11.28
C ILE A 604 -26.46 -3.85 -10.23
N ARG A 605 -25.31 -3.24 -10.46
CA ARG A 605 -24.13 -3.31 -9.56
C ARG A 605 -23.83 -1.94 -8.99
N ILE A 606 -23.86 -1.84 -7.67
CA ILE A 606 -23.66 -0.59 -6.94
C ILE A 606 -22.54 -0.78 -5.92
N THR A 607 -21.64 0.20 -5.83
CA THR A 607 -20.68 0.31 -4.72
C THR A 607 -21.01 1.48 -3.83
N LYS A 608 -20.77 1.37 -2.52
CA LYS A 608 -20.86 2.48 -1.57
C LYS A 608 -19.58 2.63 -0.75
N ASN A 609 -19.23 3.86 -0.39
CA ASN A 609 -18.08 4.18 0.48
C ASN A 609 -18.35 4.07 1.99
N LEU A 610 -19.59 3.80 2.38
CA LEU A 610 -20.00 3.61 3.77
C LEU A 610 -20.78 2.29 3.88
N ARG A 611 -20.98 1.80 5.10
CA ARG A 611 -21.83 0.64 5.35
C ARG A 611 -23.27 0.91 4.90
N LEU A 612 -23.90 -0.09 4.29
CA LEU A 612 -25.29 0.01 3.85
C LEU A 612 -26.22 0.15 5.07
N CYS A 613 -27.05 1.20 5.11
CA CYS A 613 -28.01 1.38 6.22
C CYS A 613 -29.21 0.43 6.09
N GLU A 614 -29.93 0.21 7.20
CA GLU A 614 -31.04 -0.74 7.27
C GLU A 614 -32.18 -0.37 6.30
N ASP A 615 -32.47 0.94 6.18
CA ASP A 615 -33.48 1.39 5.24
C ASP A 615 -33.09 1.11 3.79
N CYS A 616 -31.87 1.46 3.36
CA CYS A 616 -31.42 1.22 1.98
C CYS A 616 -31.35 -0.27 1.66
N HIS A 617 -30.97 -1.10 2.64
CA HIS A 617 -31.03 -2.55 2.52
C HIS A 617 -32.48 -3.03 2.30
N SER A 618 -33.42 -2.57 3.13
CA SER A 618 -34.84 -2.92 3.00
C SER A 618 -35.45 -2.43 1.69
N PHE A 619 -35.19 -1.18 1.31
CA PHE A 619 -35.61 -0.59 0.05
C PHE A 619 -35.13 -1.40 -1.15
N THR A 620 -33.84 -1.72 -1.21
CA THR A 620 -33.25 -2.48 -2.32
C THR A 620 -33.80 -3.90 -2.39
N LYS A 621 -34.01 -4.55 -1.23
CA LYS A 621 -34.68 -5.86 -1.13
C LYS A 621 -36.07 -5.81 -1.75
N PHE A 622 -36.91 -4.85 -1.39
CA PHE A 622 -38.25 -4.71 -1.96
C PHE A 622 -38.22 -4.44 -3.47
N ILE A 623 -37.30 -3.58 -3.92
CA ILE A 623 -37.14 -3.29 -5.36
C ILE A 623 -36.76 -4.53 -6.14
N SER A 624 -35.86 -5.38 -5.64
CA SER A 624 -35.44 -6.58 -6.37
C SER A 624 -36.63 -7.46 -6.78
N LYS A 625 -37.66 -7.54 -5.92
CA LYS A 625 -38.93 -8.22 -6.21
C LYS A 625 -39.84 -7.40 -7.11
N PHE A 626 -39.99 -6.11 -6.83
CA PHE A 626 -40.92 -5.24 -7.53
C PHE A 626 -40.53 -5.01 -9.00
N ALA A 627 -39.24 -4.85 -9.25
CA ALA A 627 -38.69 -4.55 -10.57
C ALA A 627 -38.24 -5.81 -11.34
N ASP A 628 -38.33 -7.00 -10.73
CA ASP A 628 -37.82 -8.27 -11.29
C ASP A 628 -36.35 -8.12 -11.73
N ARG A 629 -35.51 -7.70 -10.78
CA ARG A 629 -34.10 -7.39 -11.02
C ARG A 629 -33.22 -7.91 -9.91
N GLU A 630 -32.12 -8.54 -10.31
CA GLU A 630 -31.00 -8.78 -9.41
C GLU A 630 -30.23 -7.48 -9.19
N ILE A 631 -29.98 -7.16 -7.91
CA ILE A 631 -29.24 -5.97 -7.50
C ILE A 631 -28.13 -6.41 -6.55
N LEU A 632 -26.90 -6.03 -6.87
CA LEU A 632 -25.72 -6.26 -6.06
C LEU A 632 -25.26 -4.93 -5.49
N VAL A 633 -25.20 -4.82 -4.17
CA VAL A 633 -24.67 -3.63 -3.49
C VAL A 633 -23.44 -4.04 -2.69
N ARG A 634 -22.27 -3.53 -3.05
CA ARG A 634 -21.03 -3.67 -2.27
C ARG A 634 -20.86 -2.47 -1.36
N ASP A 635 -20.85 -2.69 -0.06
CA ASP A 635 -20.41 -1.67 0.90
C ASP A 635 -18.92 -1.84 1.25
N ILE A 636 -18.45 -1.12 2.27
CA ILE A 636 -17.05 -1.19 2.71
C ILE A 636 -16.61 -2.57 3.21
N ASN A 637 -17.56 -3.43 3.62
CA ASN A 637 -17.27 -4.72 4.24
C ASN A 637 -17.59 -5.90 3.33
N ARG A 638 -18.74 -5.87 2.62
CA ARG A 638 -19.24 -7.03 1.88
C ARG A 638 -20.22 -6.67 0.76
N PHE A 639 -20.57 -7.69 -0.02
CA PHE A 639 -21.71 -7.65 -0.91
C PHE A 639 -23.02 -7.97 -0.19
N HIS A 640 -24.07 -7.28 -0.60
CA HIS A 640 -25.45 -7.58 -0.32
C HIS A 640 -26.11 -7.98 -1.65
N HIS A 641 -26.53 -9.23 -1.74
CA HIS A 641 -27.14 -9.80 -2.95
C HIS A 641 -28.67 -9.77 -2.83
N PHE A 642 -29.34 -8.97 -3.65
CA PHE A 642 -30.79 -8.84 -3.65
C PHE A 642 -31.40 -9.49 -4.90
N LYS A 643 -32.30 -10.45 -4.69
CA LYS A 643 -32.99 -11.16 -5.77
C LYS A 643 -34.34 -11.68 -5.27
N ASP A 644 -35.40 -11.48 -6.06
CA ASP A 644 -36.76 -11.96 -5.77
C ASP A 644 -37.31 -11.54 -4.38
N GLY A 645 -36.85 -10.40 -3.86
CA GLY A 645 -37.24 -9.93 -2.53
C GLY A 645 -36.49 -10.59 -1.38
N ASN A 646 -35.45 -11.38 -1.67
CA ASN A 646 -34.54 -11.96 -0.70
C ASN A 646 -33.20 -11.22 -0.71
N ALA A 647 -32.50 -11.27 0.42
CA ALA A 647 -31.16 -10.71 0.57
C ALA A 647 -30.20 -11.76 1.13
N ARG A 648 -29.11 -12.08 0.42
CA ARG A 648 -28.00 -12.91 0.95
C ARG A 648 -26.91 -11.98 1.47
N ALA A 649 -27.13 -11.51 2.69
CA ALA A 649 -26.19 -10.81 3.59
C ALA A 649 -27.01 -10.35 4.80
N ARG A 650 -27.40 -11.25 5.71
CA ARG A 650 -28.16 -10.83 6.90
C ARG A 650 -27.30 -9.84 7.71
N ILE A 651 -27.86 -8.68 8.04
CA ILE A 651 -27.42 -7.91 9.20
C ILE A 651 -27.74 -8.85 10.37
N ILE A 652 -26.74 -9.54 10.92
CA ILE A 652 -26.94 -10.39 12.09
C ILE A 652 -27.21 -9.41 13.24
N GLY A 653 -28.45 -9.37 13.69
CA GLY A 653 -29.00 -8.36 14.58
C GLY A 653 -30.52 -8.43 14.56
N ASN A 654 -31.05 -9.60 14.95
CA ASN A 654 -32.40 -9.90 15.43
C ASN A 654 -32.63 -11.42 15.29
N LEU A 655 -32.25 -12.14 16.33
CA LEU A 655 -32.89 -13.38 16.74
C LEU A 655 -33.51 -13.13 18.11
#